data_AF-A0A0B1Z1D8-F1
#
_entry.id   AF-A0A0B1Z1D8-F1
#
_cell.length_a   1.000
_cell.length_b   1.000
_cell.length_c   1.000
_cell.angle_alpha   90.00
_cell.angle_beta   90.00
_cell.angle_gamma   90.00
#
_symmetry.space_group_name_H-M   'P 1'
#
loop_
_entity.id
_entity.type
_entity.pdbx_description
1 polymer ?
#
loop_
_entity_poly.entity_id
_entity_poly.type
_entity_poly.pdbx_seq_one_letter_code
_entity_poly.pdbx_strand_id
1 'polypeptide(L)'
;MYVDLEGGKVASVAYDPVLGAYCARSPKDSQPSGPALYRPEGEMYWRENTFATRLRPYQLSSEHRASFDRRSEALISTDIRSSEATLRPLYSAQLTKLSNDAEVFYGAVTPPPRPLIPLLAGVATLPRLVETVLAASQGVILTENYVSTSSKMQLMDNMSALAASGVTTLYLDRLRIDIDQIALDHLFRTGEVSNSLGQRLKHLDVNVDAAYPTPYTYEGLIIAAQENGIRLRGLDCAARYRQALLGGEYHGHSTYHANQVIMADRLSHPGGKWIALIDAPLERQLNSPAYERQHVGWGVNIRSNRPDLAQLQGVLSIRIEDIPGGPAIRITQESPLSTAELSLEVGGQGLRPYELSRRYRNDFETIIRRPQLPADPFGIHQQVHFAENLDRRRARREHSRREWDIVDASQRFFDRHPLPPRPPAPTLPPYSPVSDIVESVYRQSNGLVLGAAYNAIGARMLLIDNLPALARQQVKTLYLENLVTEYDQPLLTSFASSGVMSEKLRANLRRQDELQGVDPLSTHALENLVTIARQHGIRVRALDTSASYQDDLRVYFPLRPNRFKFIAHTIIEGVQVQQGAHKWVALVGSEHANTVRNVPGLAELEGVIGIRVVDVGGQPDRVMPDAGEIISNRLPILQQAATTHLVPPSHQFVKSDLLLEVNVSTQAIQRPIASPGNLLHRPKEFLIERSAGGFVLYVRLDGTEAKRIPVQMDNDKFFIRAPFSSLEMVHAVRFNSLDRLVWALQSSGMRQVPGTTAIPASPHRLVDQFPLLTRPGQYIVSYRPQGIELYHRSKDGEVKRTKVNEIEDKLYINNQSWGMSIENKFKNMAELTAHLERRFNMTLVQTFDMGVPQLPL
;
A
#
# COMPACT_ATOMS: atom_id res chain seq x y z
N MET A 1 13.10 7.61 51.62
CA MET A 1 12.79 6.16 51.51
C MET A 1 11.29 6.01 51.61
N TYR A 2 10.69 5.01 50.96
CA TYR A 2 9.25 4.78 51.05
C TYR A 2 8.99 3.44 51.76
N VAL A 3 8.13 3.43 52.77
CA VAL A 3 7.86 2.29 53.65
C VAL A 3 6.37 2.03 53.83
N ASP A 4 6.01 0.78 54.11
CA ASP A 4 4.65 0.40 54.49
C ASP A 4 4.32 0.92 55.90
N LEU A 5 3.15 1.52 56.05
CA LEU A 5 2.51 1.85 57.31
C LEU A 5 1.45 0.78 57.66
N GLU A 6 1.08 0.71 58.93
CA GLU A 6 -0.09 -0.08 59.36
C GLU A 6 -1.33 0.29 58.52
N GLY A 7 -2.03 -0.72 58.00
CA GLY A 7 -3.17 -0.55 57.10
C GLY A 7 -2.84 -0.44 55.61
N GLY A 8 -1.60 -0.78 55.20
CA GLY A 8 -1.22 -0.93 53.78
C GLY A 8 -1.00 0.39 53.02
N LYS A 9 -0.83 1.51 53.73
CA LYS A 9 -0.49 2.81 53.14
C LYS A 9 1.02 2.95 53.02
N VAL A 10 1.53 3.56 51.95
CA VAL A 10 2.96 3.81 51.77
C VAL A 10 3.29 5.26 52.11
N ALA A 11 4.32 5.50 52.92
CA ALA A 11 4.75 6.85 53.30
C ALA A 11 6.22 7.12 52.94
N SER A 12 6.50 8.36 52.53
CA SER A 12 7.88 8.85 52.41
C SER A 12 8.43 9.13 53.80
N VAL A 13 9.55 8.50 54.14
CA VAL A 13 10.28 8.73 55.39
C VAL A 13 11.69 9.24 55.11
N ALA A 14 12.17 10.10 55.99
CA ALA A 14 13.56 10.53 56.03
C ALA A 14 14.10 10.40 57.45
N TYR A 15 15.37 10.03 57.57
CA TYR A 15 16.03 9.98 58.86
C TYR A 15 16.19 11.40 59.39
N ASP A 16 15.63 11.67 60.56
CA ASP A 16 15.84 12.89 61.32
C ASP A 16 16.97 12.61 62.34
N PRO A 17 18.15 13.21 62.14
CA PRO A 17 19.29 12.99 63.02
C PRO A 17 19.11 13.60 64.42
N VAL A 18 18.19 14.56 64.59
CA VAL A 18 17.87 15.17 65.88
C VAL A 18 16.99 14.24 66.70
N LEU A 19 16.04 13.56 66.05
CA LEU A 19 15.14 12.62 66.70
C LEU A 19 15.68 11.18 66.76
N GLY A 20 16.78 10.90 66.05
CA GLY A 20 17.35 9.56 65.94
C GLY A 20 16.40 8.54 65.28
N ALA A 21 15.45 9.02 64.47
CA ALA A 21 14.35 8.22 63.96
C ALA A 21 13.98 8.61 62.52
N TYR A 22 13.34 7.68 61.80
CA TYR A 22 12.75 7.98 60.49
C TYR A 22 11.40 8.66 60.66
N CYS A 23 11.28 9.90 60.18
CA CYS A 23 10.06 10.68 60.27
C CYS A 23 9.34 10.70 58.91
N ALA A 24 8.02 10.56 58.96
CA ALA A 24 7.17 10.71 57.78
C ALA A 24 7.22 12.15 57.26
N ARG A 25 7.40 12.32 55.96
CA ARG A 25 7.34 13.63 55.28
C ARG A 25 5.89 14.00 54.98
N SER A 26 5.57 15.30 55.13
CA SER A 26 4.25 15.84 54.78
C SER A 26 3.96 15.66 53.29
N PRO A 27 2.75 15.21 52.89
CA PRO A 27 2.37 15.01 51.49
C PRO A 27 2.35 16.28 50.61
N LYS A 28 2.51 17.47 51.20
CA LYS A 28 2.28 18.77 50.53
C LYS A 28 3.26 19.11 49.40
N ASP A 29 4.38 18.42 49.28
CA ASP A 29 5.33 18.59 48.15
C ASP A 29 5.15 17.54 47.03
N SER A 30 4.18 16.64 47.17
CA SER A 30 3.79 15.68 46.14
C SER A 30 2.61 16.23 45.36
N GLN A 31 2.85 16.61 44.10
CA GLN A 31 1.82 16.82 43.08
C GLN A 31 0.72 15.73 43.15
N PRO A 32 -0.51 15.98 42.66
CA PRO A 32 -1.74 15.24 42.98
C PRO A 32 -1.77 13.69 42.84
N SER A 33 -0.70 13.04 42.40
CA SER A 33 -0.55 11.57 42.35
C SER A 33 0.67 10.98 43.09
N GLY A 34 1.54 11.79 43.73
CA GLY A 34 2.76 11.29 44.39
C GLY A 34 3.75 10.56 43.46
N PRO A 35 4.88 10.07 43.96
CA PRO A 35 5.72 9.13 43.21
C PRO A 35 4.95 7.88 42.85
N ALA A 36 5.03 7.42 41.60
CA ALA A 36 4.62 6.05 41.30
C ALA A 36 5.65 5.14 41.93
N LEU A 37 5.26 4.33 42.90
CA LEU A 37 6.18 3.51 43.66
C LEU A 37 6.11 2.06 43.18
N TYR A 38 7.23 1.35 43.24
CA TYR A 38 7.30 -0.10 43.08
C TYR A 38 8.20 -0.69 44.16
N ARG A 39 7.96 -1.94 44.55
CA ARG A 39 8.80 -2.66 45.51
C ARG A 39 9.55 -3.77 44.77
N PRO A 40 10.88 -3.68 44.64
CA PRO A 40 11.66 -4.76 44.04
C PRO A 40 11.46 -6.07 44.81
N GLU A 41 11.50 -7.20 44.10
CA GLU A 41 11.41 -8.51 44.73
C GLU A 41 12.57 -8.71 45.71
N GLY A 42 12.24 -9.11 46.95
CA GLY A 42 13.22 -9.27 48.03
C GLY A 42 13.64 -7.97 48.74
N GLU A 43 13.14 -6.80 48.33
CA GLU A 43 13.43 -5.53 49.03
C GLU A 43 12.32 -5.11 50.00
N MET A 44 12.72 -4.58 51.16
CA MET A 44 11.78 -4.04 52.17
C MET A 44 11.28 -2.63 51.85
N TYR A 45 11.91 -1.92 50.90
CA TYR A 45 11.65 -0.51 50.63
C TYR A 45 11.04 -0.30 49.25
N TRP A 46 10.09 0.63 49.18
CA TRP A 46 9.53 1.10 47.93
C TRP A 46 10.48 2.09 47.25
N ARG A 47 10.59 1.98 45.93
CA ARG A 47 11.39 2.84 45.05
C ARG A 47 10.49 3.64 44.12
N GLU A 48 10.95 4.82 43.71
CA GLU A 48 10.26 5.61 42.70
C GLU A 48 10.45 4.99 41.30
N ASN A 49 9.35 4.84 40.58
CA ASN A 49 9.28 4.45 39.19
C ASN A 49 9.60 5.66 38.32
N THR A 50 10.85 5.78 37.90
CA THR A 50 11.37 6.91 37.14
C THR A 50 10.66 7.11 35.80
N PHE A 51 10.21 6.04 35.15
CA PHE A 51 9.42 6.11 33.90
C PHE A 51 8.06 6.76 34.14
N ALA A 52 7.34 6.35 35.18
CA ALA A 52 6.08 6.97 35.55
C ALA A 52 6.25 8.44 35.99
N THR A 53 7.37 8.78 36.64
CA THR A 53 7.69 10.17 36.98
C THR A 53 7.90 11.03 35.73
N ARG A 54 8.53 10.50 34.68
CA ARG A 54 8.70 11.19 33.39
C ARG A 54 7.39 11.45 32.66
N LEU A 55 6.34 10.67 32.92
CA LEU A 55 5.02 10.85 32.30
C LEU A 55 4.20 11.97 32.93
N ARG A 56 4.44 12.32 34.20
CA ARG A 56 3.63 13.32 34.94
C ARG A 56 3.45 14.66 34.23
N PRO A 57 4.48 15.26 33.58
CA PRO A 57 4.32 16.55 32.92
C PRO A 57 3.29 16.54 31.78
N TYR A 58 2.95 15.36 31.24
CA TYR A 58 2.01 15.20 30.13
C TYR A 58 0.60 14.80 30.60
N GLN A 59 0.40 14.54 31.89
CA GLN A 59 -0.88 14.10 32.44
C GLN A 59 -1.73 15.30 32.87
N LEU A 60 -3.05 15.21 32.68
CA LEU A 60 -3.97 16.20 33.23
C LEU A 60 -4.09 16.11 34.76
N SER A 61 -4.19 17.26 35.42
CA SER A 61 -4.51 17.32 36.85
C SER A 61 -5.90 16.74 37.14
N SER A 62 -6.16 16.34 38.38
CA SER A 62 -7.48 15.80 38.80
C SER A 62 -8.63 16.79 38.52
N GLU A 63 -8.39 18.08 38.73
CA GLU A 63 -9.35 19.15 38.42
C GLU A 63 -9.69 19.23 36.93
N HIS A 64 -8.67 19.19 36.07
CA HIS A 64 -8.85 19.20 34.61
C HIS A 64 -9.53 17.93 34.10
N ARG A 65 -9.24 16.77 34.72
CA ARG A 65 -9.92 15.49 34.42
C ARG A 65 -11.40 15.52 34.78
N ALA A 66 -11.76 16.05 35.96
CA ALA A 66 -13.16 16.19 36.38
C ALA A 66 -13.95 17.23 35.55
N SER A 67 -13.25 18.18 34.90
CA SER A 67 -13.86 19.10 33.92
C SER A 67 -14.17 18.40 32.58
N PHE A 68 -13.37 17.39 32.22
CA PHE A 68 -13.56 16.53 31.06
C PHE A 68 -14.76 15.58 31.26
N ASP A 69 -14.83 14.90 32.41
CA ASP A 69 -15.90 13.92 32.72
C ASP A 69 -17.31 14.55 32.86
N ARG A 70 -17.41 15.81 33.31
CA ARG A 70 -18.71 16.51 33.47
C ARG A 70 -19.31 17.04 32.16
N ARG A 71 -18.51 17.15 31.10
CA ARG A 71 -18.91 17.73 29.82
C ARG A 71 -18.81 16.67 28.74
N SER A 72 -19.64 15.63 28.90
CA SER A 72 -19.80 14.53 27.95
C SER A 72 -19.60 15.01 26.52
N GLU A 73 -18.80 14.26 25.75
CA GLU A 73 -18.47 14.49 24.34
C GLU A 73 -19.71 14.38 23.39
N ALA A 74 -20.92 14.61 23.92
CA ALA A 74 -22.19 14.68 23.21
C ALA A 74 -22.42 15.99 22.43
N LEU A 75 -21.39 16.82 22.22
CA LEU A 75 -21.54 18.09 21.52
C LEU A 75 -21.47 17.91 20.00
N ILE A 76 -22.54 17.33 19.46
CA ILE A 76 -23.12 17.77 18.19
C ILE A 76 -23.82 19.11 18.49
N SER A 77 -23.08 20.22 18.51
CA SER A 77 -23.61 21.58 18.22
C SER A 77 -22.59 22.66 18.59
N THR A 78 -22.83 23.82 18.00
CA THR A 78 -22.16 25.13 17.94
C THR A 78 -21.41 25.70 19.17
N ASP A 79 -21.32 25.01 20.30
CA ASP A 79 -20.81 25.54 21.57
C ASP A 79 -19.31 25.23 21.86
N ILE A 80 -18.56 24.83 20.83
CA ILE A 80 -17.12 24.49 20.95
C ILE A 80 -16.27 25.73 21.29
N ARG A 81 -16.67 26.94 20.88
CA ARG A 81 -15.78 28.13 20.94
C ARG A 81 -15.49 28.64 22.36
N SER A 82 -16.39 28.43 23.32
CA SER A 82 -16.28 29.02 24.66
C SER A 82 -15.51 28.13 25.65
N SER A 83 -15.62 26.81 25.55
CA SER A 83 -14.96 25.84 26.45
C SER A 83 -13.53 25.46 26.00
N GLU A 84 -13.23 25.60 24.72
CA GLU A 84 -11.96 25.21 24.10
C GLU A 84 -10.81 26.22 24.34
N ALA A 85 -11.14 27.46 24.72
CA ALA A 85 -10.17 28.53 24.95
C ALA A 85 -9.30 28.30 26.19
N THR A 86 -9.86 27.73 27.28
CA THR A 86 -9.16 27.62 28.58
C THR A 86 -8.14 26.48 28.63
N LEU A 87 -8.42 25.34 28.01
CA LEU A 87 -7.53 24.16 28.03
C LEU A 87 -6.51 24.14 26.88
N ARG A 88 -6.71 24.97 25.84
CA ARG A 88 -5.83 25.03 24.67
C ARG A 88 -4.37 25.34 25.00
N PRO A 89 -4.06 26.36 25.81
CA PRO A 89 -2.67 26.66 26.15
C PRO A 89 -1.99 25.50 26.89
N LEU A 90 -2.73 24.82 27.79
CA LEU A 90 -2.23 23.70 28.56
C LEU A 90 -1.83 22.53 27.65
N TYR A 91 -2.72 22.09 26.75
CA TYR A 91 -2.42 20.99 25.83
C TYR A 91 -1.26 21.31 24.89
N SER A 92 -1.21 22.54 24.35
CA SER A 92 -0.10 22.97 23.50
C SER A 92 1.23 22.95 24.24
N ALA A 93 1.27 23.40 25.50
CA ALA A 93 2.49 23.36 26.32
C ALA A 93 2.93 21.92 26.62
N GLN A 94 2.00 21.03 26.99
CA GLN A 94 2.28 19.63 27.25
C GLN A 94 2.83 18.91 26.02
N LEU A 95 2.23 19.17 24.84
CA LEU A 95 2.66 18.57 23.58
C LEU A 95 4.04 19.06 23.12
N THR A 96 4.32 20.36 23.24
CA THR A 96 5.66 20.91 22.95
C THR A 96 6.70 20.26 23.85
N LYS A 97 6.40 20.12 25.14
CA LYS A 97 7.30 19.45 26.08
C LYS A 97 7.51 17.98 25.72
N LEU A 98 6.44 17.25 25.45
CA LEU A 98 6.51 15.84 25.05
C LEU A 98 7.36 15.66 23.78
N SER A 99 7.21 16.57 22.81
CA SER A 99 8.00 16.57 21.58
C SER A 99 9.48 16.79 21.86
N ASN A 100 9.83 17.81 22.65
CA ASN A 100 11.23 18.09 23.00
C ASN A 100 11.88 16.94 23.78
N ASP A 101 11.16 16.36 24.75
CA ASP A 101 11.69 15.25 25.54
C ASP A 101 11.89 13.99 24.66
N ALA A 102 11.01 13.77 23.67
CA ALA A 102 11.17 12.71 22.68
C ALA A 102 12.39 12.92 21.78
N GLU A 103 12.64 14.15 21.29
CA GLU A 103 13.84 14.48 20.52
C GLU A 103 15.13 14.15 21.27
N VAL A 104 15.20 14.55 22.55
CA VAL A 104 16.34 14.25 23.43
C VAL A 104 16.50 12.74 23.61
N PHE A 105 15.40 12.02 23.85
CA PHE A 105 15.42 10.57 23.97
C PHE A 105 15.97 9.89 22.72
N TYR A 106 15.49 10.26 21.54
CA TYR A 106 15.94 9.67 20.28
C TYR A 106 17.39 9.99 19.94
N GLY A 107 17.91 11.13 20.40
CA GLY A 107 19.33 11.47 20.26
C GLY A 107 20.28 10.59 21.07
N ALA A 108 19.78 9.85 22.07
CA ALA A 108 20.59 9.07 23.00
C ALA A 108 20.22 7.57 23.07
N VAL A 109 19.05 7.17 22.58
CA VAL A 109 18.57 5.79 22.74
C VAL A 109 19.32 4.81 21.84
N THR A 110 19.75 3.69 22.43
CA THR A 110 20.20 2.50 21.69
C THR A 110 19.17 1.39 21.93
N PRO A 111 18.45 0.93 20.89
CA PRO A 111 17.46 -0.14 21.03
C PRO A 111 18.09 -1.44 21.55
N PRO A 112 17.36 -2.22 22.36
CA PRO A 112 17.80 -3.56 22.76
C PRO A 112 17.88 -4.51 21.54
N PRO A 113 18.65 -5.62 21.65
CA PRO A 113 18.68 -6.64 20.62
C PRO A 113 17.29 -7.25 20.42
N ARG A 114 16.92 -7.52 19.16
CA ARG A 114 15.64 -8.13 18.80
C ARG A 114 15.75 -9.66 18.72
N PRO A 115 14.68 -10.40 19.05
CA PRO A 115 14.61 -11.83 18.81
C PRO A 115 14.67 -12.13 17.30
N LEU A 116 15.16 -13.34 16.97
CA LEU A 116 15.14 -13.83 15.59
C LEU A 116 13.70 -14.07 15.14
N ILE A 117 13.43 -13.80 13.86
CA ILE A 117 12.12 -14.10 13.25
C ILE A 117 11.95 -15.63 13.24
N PRO A 118 10.90 -16.18 13.89
CA PRO A 118 10.69 -17.61 13.96
C PRO A 118 10.35 -18.20 12.58
N LEU A 119 10.69 -19.47 12.36
CA LEU A 119 10.24 -20.20 11.17
C LEU A 119 8.77 -20.60 11.33
N LEU A 120 7.89 -20.07 10.47
CA LEU A 120 6.43 -20.15 10.65
C LEU A 120 5.74 -21.30 9.89
N ALA A 121 6.50 -22.33 9.47
CA ALA A 121 5.92 -23.46 8.75
C ALA A 121 4.85 -24.16 9.62
N GLY A 122 3.58 -24.10 9.17
CA GLY A 122 2.45 -24.77 9.85
C GLY A 122 1.70 -23.93 10.89
N VAL A 123 1.94 -22.61 10.99
CA VAL A 123 1.12 -21.71 11.83
C VAL A 123 -0.11 -21.26 11.03
N ALA A 124 -1.32 -21.53 11.55
CA ALA A 124 -2.58 -21.22 10.87
C ALA A 124 -3.51 -20.26 11.65
N THR A 125 -3.19 -19.93 12.91
CA THR A 125 -4.07 -19.16 13.81
C THR A 125 -3.28 -18.13 14.63
N LEU A 126 -3.93 -17.04 15.04
CA LEU A 126 -3.32 -15.99 15.87
C LEU A 126 -2.73 -16.53 17.20
N PRO A 127 -3.38 -17.42 17.98
CA PRO A 127 -2.81 -17.94 19.22
C PRO A 127 -1.46 -18.59 19.01
N ARG A 128 -1.34 -19.45 18.00
CA ARG A 128 -0.10 -20.20 17.73
C ARG A 128 0.99 -19.27 17.22
N LEU A 129 0.64 -18.26 16.42
CA LEU A 129 1.57 -17.22 15.99
C LEU A 129 2.08 -16.41 17.18
N VAL A 130 1.16 -15.92 18.01
CA VAL A 130 1.46 -15.12 19.20
C VAL A 130 2.26 -15.95 20.20
N GLU A 131 1.89 -17.21 20.46
CA GLU A 131 2.64 -18.14 21.30
C GLU A 131 4.08 -18.32 20.78
N THR A 132 4.25 -18.52 19.47
CA THR A 132 5.58 -18.68 18.85
C THR A 132 6.43 -17.43 19.03
N VAL A 133 5.84 -16.24 18.83
CA VAL A 133 6.55 -14.96 19.03
C VAL A 133 6.87 -14.73 20.51
N LEU A 134 5.88 -14.96 21.39
CA LEU A 134 5.97 -14.80 22.84
C LEU A 134 6.83 -15.89 23.50
N ALA A 135 7.29 -16.91 22.79
CA ALA A 135 8.32 -17.82 23.27
C ALA A 135 9.71 -17.14 23.24
N ALA A 136 9.91 -16.18 22.33
CA ALA A 136 11.17 -15.47 22.14
C ALA A 136 11.21 -14.08 22.84
N SER A 137 10.06 -13.54 23.26
CA SER A 137 9.96 -12.23 23.92
C SER A 137 8.86 -12.18 24.99
N GLN A 138 8.98 -11.23 25.92
CA GLN A 138 7.95 -10.98 26.96
C GLN A 138 6.72 -10.25 26.43
N GLY A 139 6.77 -9.74 25.20
CA GLY A 139 5.62 -9.12 24.57
C GLY A 139 5.68 -9.11 23.06
N VAL A 140 4.57 -8.71 22.45
CA VAL A 140 4.40 -8.57 21.00
C VAL A 140 3.57 -7.33 20.71
N ILE A 141 3.92 -6.64 19.62
CA ILE A 141 3.15 -5.51 19.12
C ILE A 141 2.23 -5.99 18.00
N LEU A 142 0.94 -5.74 18.13
CA LEU A 142 -0.03 -5.93 17.05
C LEU A 142 -0.32 -4.56 16.44
N THR A 143 -0.06 -4.42 15.15
CA THR A 143 -0.43 -3.21 14.40
C THR A 143 -1.76 -3.44 13.71
N GLU A 144 -2.72 -2.53 13.93
CA GLU A 144 -4.05 -2.61 13.34
C GLU A 144 -4.39 -1.38 12.50
N ASN A 145 -5.28 -1.55 11.52
CA ASN A 145 -6.10 -0.45 11.06
C ASN A 145 -7.26 -0.31 12.07
N TYR A 146 -7.42 0.82 12.77
CA TYR A 146 -8.41 0.92 13.86
C TYR A 146 -9.87 0.71 13.42
N VAL A 147 -10.16 0.89 12.12
CA VAL A 147 -11.47 0.56 11.50
C VAL A 147 -11.60 -0.91 11.10
N SER A 148 -10.50 -1.69 11.11
CA SER A 148 -10.51 -3.12 10.90
C SER A 148 -11.28 -3.81 12.02
N THR A 149 -12.12 -4.75 11.62
CA THR A 149 -12.82 -5.65 12.56
C THR A 149 -12.00 -6.90 12.84
N SER A 150 -11.06 -7.29 11.96
CA SER A 150 -10.30 -8.53 12.16
C SER A 150 -9.29 -8.45 13.28
N SER A 151 -8.68 -7.30 13.56
CA SER A 151 -7.82 -7.15 14.75
C SER A 151 -8.57 -7.48 16.05
N LYS A 152 -9.77 -6.92 16.19
CA LYS A 152 -10.65 -7.11 17.34
C LYS A 152 -11.21 -8.53 17.37
N MET A 153 -11.68 -9.03 16.24
CA MET A 153 -12.14 -10.43 16.09
C MET A 153 -11.06 -11.42 16.51
N GLN A 154 -9.86 -11.31 15.94
CA GLN A 154 -8.77 -12.23 16.22
C GLN A 154 -8.35 -12.15 17.69
N LEU A 155 -8.32 -10.97 18.31
CA LEU A 155 -8.04 -10.86 19.74
C LEU A 155 -9.16 -11.44 20.62
N MET A 156 -10.41 -11.11 20.32
CA MET A 156 -11.58 -11.55 21.10
C MET A 156 -11.79 -13.07 21.03
N ASP A 157 -11.80 -13.64 19.83
CA ASP A 157 -12.05 -15.07 19.60
C ASP A 157 -10.96 -15.96 20.21
N ASN A 158 -9.80 -15.37 20.50
CA ASN A 158 -8.62 -16.09 21.00
C ASN A 158 -8.18 -15.63 22.41
N MET A 159 -8.95 -14.78 23.08
CA MET A 159 -8.53 -14.14 24.33
C MET A 159 -8.18 -15.15 25.43
N SER A 160 -8.96 -16.23 25.54
CA SER A 160 -8.71 -17.32 26.50
C SER A 160 -7.41 -18.07 26.22
N ALA A 161 -7.11 -18.36 24.96
CA ALA A 161 -5.85 -18.99 24.55
C ALA A 161 -4.64 -18.08 24.79
N LEU A 162 -4.81 -16.77 24.58
CA LEU A 162 -3.79 -15.77 24.90
C LEU A 162 -3.51 -15.71 26.41
N ALA A 163 -4.56 -15.68 27.23
CA ALA A 163 -4.44 -15.73 28.69
C ALA A 163 -3.72 -17.03 29.15
N ALA A 164 -4.12 -18.18 28.60
CA ALA A 164 -3.47 -19.47 28.88
C ALA A 164 -1.99 -19.50 28.46
N SER A 165 -1.60 -18.71 27.45
CA SER A 165 -0.20 -18.55 27.01
C SER A 165 0.62 -17.60 27.90
N GLY A 166 0.04 -17.14 29.01
CA GLY A 166 0.66 -16.27 30.01
C GLY A 166 0.52 -14.78 29.70
N VAL A 167 -0.33 -14.38 28.75
CA VAL A 167 -0.62 -12.96 28.52
C VAL A 167 -1.44 -12.42 29.69
N THR A 168 -0.94 -11.38 30.36
CA THR A 168 -1.60 -10.77 31.53
C THR A 168 -1.96 -9.31 31.32
N THR A 169 -1.39 -8.66 30.29
CA THR A 169 -1.62 -7.24 30.01
C THR A 169 -1.87 -6.99 28.52
N LEU A 170 -2.94 -6.26 28.21
CA LEU A 170 -3.24 -5.71 26.89
C LEU A 170 -3.15 -4.18 26.93
N TYR A 171 -2.20 -3.63 26.16
CA TYR A 171 -2.04 -2.20 25.97
C TYR A 171 -2.79 -1.72 24.73
N LEU A 172 -3.48 -0.58 24.80
CA LEU A 172 -4.34 -0.06 23.73
C LEU A 172 -4.00 1.39 23.39
N ASP A 173 -3.58 1.67 22.15
CA ASP A 173 -3.24 3.04 21.70
C ASP A 173 -4.44 3.99 21.61
N ARG A 174 -5.66 3.46 21.43
CA ARG A 174 -6.87 4.32 21.37
C ARG A 174 -7.38 4.81 22.73
N LEU A 175 -6.79 4.32 23.82
CA LEU A 175 -7.13 4.67 25.19
C LEU A 175 -6.02 5.47 25.85
N ARG A 176 -6.41 6.48 26.61
CA ARG A 176 -5.52 7.45 27.23
C ARG A 176 -5.21 7.06 28.66
N ILE A 177 -3.94 6.97 28.99
CA ILE A 177 -3.47 6.59 30.32
C ILE A 177 -3.90 7.61 31.40
N ASP A 178 -4.02 8.88 31.04
CA ASP A 178 -4.35 9.96 31.98
C ASP A 178 -5.86 10.17 32.18
N ILE A 179 -6.69 9.79 31.21
CA ILE A 179 -8.15 9.93 31.27
C ILE A 179 -8.84 8.59 31.56
N ASP A 180 -8.58 7.59 30.73
CA ASP A 180 -9.42 6.40 30.63
C ASP A 180 -9.01 5.32 31.67
N GLN A 181 -7.77 5.36 32.18
CA GLN A 181 -7.20 4.30 33.02
C GLN A 181 -7.95 4.05 34.34
N ILE A 182 -8.45 5.09 35.00
CA ILE A 182 -9.21 4.91 36.28
C ILE A 182 -10.46 4.06 36.03
N ALA A 183 -11.14 4.28 34.91
CA ALA A 183 -12.33 3.53 34.56
C ALA A 183 -12.00 2.12 34.08
N LEU A 184 -10.86 1.91 33.39
CA LEU A 184 -10.35 0.58 33.05
C LEU A 184 -9.99 -0.23 34.30
N ASP A 185 -9.36 0.39 35.29
CA ASP A 185 -9.03 -0.25 36.57
C ASP A 185 -10.28 -0.55 37.41
N HIS A 186 -11.35 0.24 37.26
CA HIS A 186 -12.65 -0.05 37.85
C HIS A 186 -13.26 -1.29 37.19
N LEU A 187 -13.38 -1.27 35.85
CA LEU A 187 -13.88 -2.41 35.06
C LEU A 187 -13.13 -3.71 35.39
N PHE A 188 -11.80 -3.68 35.44
CA PHE A 188 -11.01 -4.87 35.75
C PHE A 188 -11.31 -5.44 37.14
N ARG A 189 -11.60 -4.59 38.13
CA ARG A 189 -11.88 -5.00 39.51
C ARG A 189 -13.32 -5.44 39.74
N THR A 190 -14.29 -4.80 39.08
CA THR A 190 -15.72 -4.99 39.37
C THR A 190 -16.48 -5.73 38.27
N GLY A 191 -15.93 -5.80 37.05
CA GLY A 191 -16.65 -6.23 35.85
C GLY A 191 -17.64 -5.18 35.32
N GLU A 192 -17.72 -3.99 35.93
CA GLU A 192 -18.71 -2.98 35.57
C GLU A 192 -18.10 -1.85 34.71
N VAL A 193 -18.70 -1.63 33.54
CA VAL A 193 -18.37 -0.51 32.65
C VAL A 193 -18.98 0.79 33.21
N SER A 194 -18.15 1.76 33.57
CA SER A 194 -18.62 3.07 34.02
C SER A 194 -19.30 3.84 32.89
N ASN A 195 -20.18 4.78 33.23
CA ASN A 195 -20.85 5.63 32.24
C ASN A 195 -19.86 6.41 31.35
N SER A 196 -18.76 6.91 31.93
CA SER A 196 -17.73 7.64 31.18
C SER A 196 -16.99 6.73 30.20
N LEU A 197 -16.63 5.52 30.62
CA LEU A 197 -15.96 4.53 29.77
C LEU A 197 -16.90 4.03 28.66
N GLY A 198 -18.16 3.74 28.98
CA GLY A 198 -19.15 3.32 27.99
C GLY A 198 -19.40 4.37 26.90
N GLN A 199 -19.44 5.66 27.25
CA GLN A 199 -19.53 6.75 26.26
C GLN A 199 -18.27 6.83 25.38
N ARG A 200 -17.09 6.66 25.98
CA ARG A 200 -15.81 6.64 25.26
C ARG A 200 -15.74 5.50 24.26
N LEU A 201 -16.12 4.29 24.67
CA LEU A 201 -16.11 3.11 23.80
C LEU A 201 -17.10 3.24 22.66
N LYS A 202 -18.32 3.70 22.94
CA LYS A 202 -19.28 4.05 21.89
C LYS A 202 -18.69 4.98 20.85
N HIS A 203 -17.91 5.99 21.26
CA HIS A 203 -17.22 6.90 20.33
C HIS A 203 -16.16 6.19 19.48
N LEU A 204 -15.37 5.31 20.08
CA LEU A 204 -14.38 4.50 19.36
C LEU A 204 -15.07 3.55 18.37
N ASP A 205 -16.25 3.06 18.73
CA ASP A 205 -17.05 2.09 17.98
C ASP A 205 -18.00 2.71 16.95
N VAL A 206 -18.17 4.05 16.92
CA VAL A 206 -18.98 4.73 15.87
C VAL A 206 -18.45 4.44 14.44
N ASN A 207 -17.19 4.03 14.31
CA ASN A 207 -16.62 3.63 13.02
C ASN A 207 -16.96 2.18 12.61
N VAL A 208 -17.66 1.43 13.46
CA VAL A 208 -18.20 0.11 13.15
C VAL A 208 -19.49 0.31 12.34
N ASP A 209 -19.49 -0.09 11.07
CA ASP A 209 -20.59 0.16 10.13
C ASP A 209 -21.91 -0.44 10.63
N ALA A 210 -22.93 0.40 10.87
CA ALA A 210 -24.26 -0.03 11.30
C ALA A 210 -24.98 -0.95 10.29
N ALA A 211 -24.54 -1.00 9.03
CA ALA A 211 -25.04 -1.97 8.04
C ALA A 211 -24.43 -3.37 8.20
N TYR A 212 -23.33 -3.50 8.93
CA TYR A 212 -22.67 -4.76 9.27
C TYR A 212 -22.43 -4.80 10.79
N PRO A 213 -23.51 -4.88 11.60
CA PRO A 213 -23.38 -4.98 13.04
C PRO A 213 -22.47 -6.16 13.35
N THR A 214 -21.39 -5.87 14.07
CA THR A 214 -20.38 -6.86 14.44
C THR A 214 -20.18 -6.79 15.96
N PRO A 215 -20.02 -7.94 16.63
CA PRO A 215 -19.64 -7.96 18.03
C PRO A 215 -18.18 -7.51 18.24
N TYR A 216 -17.38 -7.42 17.18
CA TYR A 216 -15.94 -7.12 17.24
C TYR A 216 -15.67 -5.61 17.36
N THR A 217 -15.96 -5.07 18.53
CA THR A 217 -15.82 -3.65 18.88
C THR A 217 -14.73 -3.43 19.94
N TYR A 218 -14.32 -2.19 20.22
CA TYR A 218 -13.45 -1.91 21.36
C TYR A 218 -14.16 -2.24 22.68
N GLU A 219 -15.46 -1.98 22.79
CA GLU A 219 -16.26 -2.41 23.94
C GLU A 219 -16.18 -3.93 24.13
N GLY A 220 -16.43 -4.70 23.07
CA GLY A 220 -16.31 -6.16 23.10
C GLY A 220 -14.89 -6.63 23.44
N LEU A 221 -13.86 -6.00 22.87
CA LEU A 221 -12.46 -6.34 23.12
C LEU A 221 -12.07 -6.17 24.59
N ILE A 222 -12.46 -5.04 25.22
CA ILE A 222 -12.10 -4.79 26.62
C ILE A 222 -12.87 -5.70 27.59
N ILE A 223 -14.13 -6.03 27.28
CA ILE A 223 -14.94 -6.97 28.07
C ILE A 223 -14.30 -8.35 27.98
N ALA A 224 -13.98 -8.83 26.78
CA ALA A 224 -13.32 -10.12 26.58
C ALA A 224 -11.99 -10.20 27.35
N ALA A 225 -11.18 -9.13 27.35
CA ALA A 225 -9.95 -9.08 28.13
C ALA A 225 -10.21 -9.19 29.65
N GLN A 226 -11.19 -8.44 30.16
CA GLN A 226 -11.58 -8.48 31.58
C GLN A 226 -12.09 -9.85 32.00
N GLU A 227 -12.96 -10.49 31.22
CA GLU A 227 -13.51 -11.83 31.49
C GLU A 227 -12.43 -12.91 31.56
N ASN A 228 -11.30 -12.70 30.87
CA ASN A 228 -10.15 -13.60 30.87
C ASN A 228 -9.02 -13.16 31.83
N GLY A 229 -9.27 -12.19 32.71
CA GLY A 229 -8.31 -11.74 33.72
C GLY A 229 -7.10 -10.98 33.16
N ILE A 230 -7.19 -10.46 31.92
CA ILE A 230 -6.14 -9.65 31.28
C ILE A 230 -6.33 -8.18 31.64
N ARG A 231 -5.30 -7.56 32.21
CA ARG A 231 -5.29 -6.14 32.57
C ARG A 231 -5.23 -5.24 31.35
N LEU A 232 -6.00 -4.16 31.37
CA LEU A 232 -6.03 -3.17 30.30
C LEU A 232 -5.23 -1.92 30.66
N ARG A 233 -4.43 -1.43 29.72
CA ARG A 233 -3.63 -0.21 29.88
C ARG A 233 -3.77 0.71 28.66
N GLY A 234 -4.10 1.98 28.88
CA GLY A 234 -4.03 2.99 27.81
C GLY A 234 -2.59 3.35 27.48
N LEU A 235 -2.26 3.59 26.20
CA LEU A 235 -0.92 4.04 25.78
C LEU A 235 -0.85 5.54 25.46
N ASP A 236 -1.98 6.17 25.14
CA ASP A 236 -2.03 7.56 24.68
C ASP A 236 -2.21 8.57 25.83
N CYS A 237 -2.18 9.86 25.55
CA CYS A 237 -2.50 10.93 26.51
C CYS A 237 -3.36 12.04 25.91
N ALA A 238 -4.05 12.80 26.76
CA ALA A 238 -4.96 13.87 26.32
C ALA A 238 -4.26 14.95 25.46
N ALA A 239 -2.99 15.25 25.72
CA ALA A 239 -2.21 16.25 24.97
C ALA A 239 -2.06 15.89 23.47
N ARG A 240 -2.00 14.60 23.13
CA ARG A 240 -1.87 14.10 21.74
C ARG A 240 -3.20 14.12 20.98
N TYR A 241 -4.32 13.78 21.65
CA TYR A 241 -5.64 13.72 21.02
C TYR A 241 -6.03 15.04 20.31
N ARG A 242 -5.58 16.18 20.86
CA ARG A 242 -5.79 17.51 20.25
C ARG A 242 -5.03 17.72 18.94
N GLN A 243 -3.81 17.19 18.80
CA GLN A 243 -3.01 17.34 17.57
C GLN A 243 -3.59 16.52 16.41
N ALA A 244 -4.09 15.32 16.70
CA ALA A 244 -4.81 14.50 15.72
C ALA A 244 -6.06 15.21 15.16
N LEU A 245 -6.70 16.09 15.96
CA LEU A 245 -7.82 16.93 15.52
C LEU A 245 -7.38 18.09 14.62
N LEU A 246 -6.19 18.67 14.87
CA LEU A 246 -5.65 19.88 14.22
C LEU A 246 -4.68 19.63 13.06
N GLY A 247 -4.31 18.38 12.76
CA GLY A 247 -3.53 18.02 11.56
C GLY A 247 -2.02 18.28 11.66
N GLY A 248 -1.46 18.34 12.87
CA GLY A 248 0.00 18.42 13.03
C GLY A 248 0.65 17.03 12.95
N GLU A 249 1.58 16.83 12.02
CA GLU A 249 2.32 15.57 11.85
C GLU A 249 3.61 15.58 12.67
N TYR A 250 3.64 14.87 13.80
CA TYR A 250 4.90 14.54 14.51
C TYR A 250 4.75 13.16 15.18
N HIS A 251 5.43 12.14 14.66
CA HIS A 251 5.22 10.74 15.07
C HIS A 251 6.10 10.29 16.24
N GLY A 252 7.32 10.84 16.38
CA GLY A 252 8.30 10.37 17.38
C GLY A 252 7.81 10.48 18.83
N HIS A 253 7.06 11.52 19.18
CA HIS A 253 6.63 11.71 20.56
C HIS A 253 5.58 10.69 21.05
N SER A 254 4.81 10.09 20.13
CA SER A 254 3.78 9.08 20.45
C SER A 254 4.44 7.77 20.86
N THR A 255 5.39 7.32 20.05
CA THR A 255 6.20 6.13 20.30
C THR A 255 7.02 6.29 21.59
N TYR A 256 7.61 7.47 21.81
CA TYR A 256 8.27 7.78 23.09
C TYR A 256 7.32 7.64 24.28
N HIS A 257 6.14 8.25 24.24
CA HIS A 257 5.17 8.19 25.33
C HIS A 257 4.73 6.75 25.63
N ALA A 258 4.31 6.01 24.60
CA ALA A 258 3.91 4.60 24.72
C ALA A 258 5.04 3.75 25.31
N ASN A 259 6.29 3.97 24.88
CA ASN A 259 7.46 3.31 25.45
C ASN A 259 7.62 3.61 26.95
N GLN A 260 7.48 4.87 27.38
CA GLN A 260 7.54 5.21 28.81
C GLN A 260 6.40 4.57 29.61
N VAL A 261 5.19 4.48 29.05
CA VAL A 261 4.03 3.84 29.70
C VAL A 261 4.28 2.34 29.91
N ILE A 262 4.73 1.63 28.88
CA ILE A 262 5.04 0.19 28.99
C ILE A 262 6.18 -0.01 30.01
N MET A 263 7.28 0.74 29.89
CA MET A 263 8.39 0.64 30.85
C MET A 263 7.95 0.90 32.30
N ALA A 264 7.09 1.90 32.51
CA ALA A 264 6.52 2.18 33.82
C ALA A 264 5.66 1.02 34.34
N ASP A 265 4.75 0.47 33.52
CA ASP A 265 3.91 -0.64 33.95
C ASP A 265 4.73 -1.88 34.28
N ARG A 266 5.65 -2.25 33.40
CA ARG A 266 6.50 -3.44 33.54
C ARG A 266 7.42 -3.37 34.75
N LEU A 267 7.91 -2.17 35.10
CA LEU A 267 8.71 -2.00 36.31
C LEU A 267 7.88 -2.20 37.59
N SER A 268 6.63 -1.75 37.60
CA SER A 268 5.72 -1.91 38.73
C SER A 268 5.05 -3.29 38.79
N HIS A 269 4.96 -4.00 37.66
CA HIS A 269 4.33 -5.31 37.53
C HIS A 269 5.20 -6.22 36.65
N PRO A 270 6.34 -6.73 37.17
CA PRO A 270 7.35 -7.42 36.36
C PRO A 270 6.97 -8.83 35.83
N GLY A 271 5.74 -9.32 36.10
CA GLY A 271 5.27 -10.65 35.69
C GLY A 271 4.39 -10.67 34.43
N GLY A 272 4.28 -11.85 33.82
CA GLY A 272 3.37 -12.15 32.70
C GLY A 272 3.78 -11.54 31.35
N LYS A 273 3.26 -12.10 30.26
CA LYS A 273 3.48 -11.63 28.90
C LYS A 273 2.49 -10.51 28.55
N TRP A 274 2.79 -9.72 27.53
CA TRP A 274 1.92 -8.62 27.14
C TRP A 274 1.73 -8.48 25.63
N ILE A 275 0.61 -7.87 25.25
CA ILE A 275 0.29 -7.50 23.88
C ILE A 275 0.04 -6.00 23.85
N ALA A 276 0.61 -5.30 22.86
CA ALA A 276 0.25 -3.90 22.58
C ALA A 276 -0.45 -3.82 21.24
N LEU A 277 -1.73 -3.44 21.24
CA LEU A 277 -2.50 -3.14 20.03
C LEU A 277 -2.35 -1.65 19.73
N ILE A 278 -1.61 -1.36 18.67
CA ILE A 278 -1.31 0.01 18.23
C ILE A 278 -1.89 0.26 16.85
N ASP A 279 -2.37 1.49 16.63
CA ASP A 279 -2.76 1.91 15.29
C ASP A 279 -1.52 1.86 14.39
N ALA A 280 -1.61 1.15 13.27
CA ALA A 280 -0.61 1.22 12.22
C ALA A 280 -0.48 2.70 11.84
N PRO A 281 0.66 3.34 12.17
CA PRO A 281 0.76 4.78 12.05
C PRO A 281 0.50 5.20 10.61
N LEU A 282 0.03 6.44 10.47
CA LEU A 282 0.08 7.17 9.21
C LEU A 282 1.55 7.38 8.71
N GLU A 283 2.56 6.69 9.28
CA GLU A 283 3.91 6.53 8.71
C GLU A 283 3.88 5.86 7.33
N ARG A 284 2.76 5.21 6.97
CA ARG A 284 2.49 4.75 5.60
C ARG A 284 2.54 5.87 4.55
N GLN A 285 2.33 7.13 4.94
CA GLN A 285 2.51 8.26 4.04
C GLN A 285 3.96 8.54 3.70
N LEU A 286 4.95 8.15 4.51
CA LEU A 286 6.31 8.68 4.37
C LEU A 286 7.32 7.62 3.89
N ASN A 287 7.12 6.34 4.23
CA ASN A 287 8.10 5.27 3.96
C ASN A 287 7.77 4.35 2.77
N SER A 288 6.73 4.65 1.98
CA SER A 288 6.47 3.91 0.74
C SER A 288 7.45 4.37 -0.35
N PRO A 289 8.13 3.45 -1.07
CA PRO A 289 8.87 3.79 -2.29
C PRO A 289 8.01 4.49 -3.36
N ALA A 290 6.68 4.40 -3.27
CA ALA A 290 5.76 5.17 -4.10
C ALA A 290 5.71 6.66 -3.70
N TYR A 291 5.80 6.97 -2.42
CA TYR A 291 5.82 8.34 -1.89
C TYR A 291 7.15 9.05 -2.17
N GLU A 292 8.31 8.39 -1.95
CA GLU A 292 9.63 8.91 -2.34
C GLU A 292 9.69 9.26 -3.83
N ARG A 293 9.04 8.46 -4.69
CA ARG A 293 8.98 8.69 -6.14
C ARG A 293 8.06 9.85 -6.54
N GLN A 294 7.20 10.34 -5.64
CA GLN A 294 6.21 11.39 -5.91
C GLN A 294 6.60 12.77 -5.37
N HIS A 295 7.46 12.87 -4.34
CA HIS A 295 7.67 14.13 -3.60
C HIS A 295 9.12 14.66 -3.60
N VAL A 296 9.93 14.34 -4.61
CA VAL A 296 11.35 14.76 -4.76
C VAL A 296 11.56 16.30 -4.86
N GLY A 297 10.54 17.12 -4.65
CA GLY A 297 10.60 18.58 -4.69
C GLY A 297 10.28 19.32 -3.37
N TRP A 298 9.83 18.62 -2.31
CA TRP A 298 9.29 19.27 -1.10
C TRP A 298 10.16 19.19 0.16
N GLY A 299 11.44 18.78 0.05
CA GLY A 299 12.40 18.91 1.17
C GLY A 299 12.00 18.22 2.47
N VAL A 300 11.04 17.28 2.46
CA VAL A 300 10.73 16.45 3.63
C VAL A 300 11.78 15.34 3.67
N ASN A 301 12.72 15.50 4.58
CA ASN A 301 13.87 14.62 4.77
C ASN A 301 13.40 13.32 5.46
N ILE A 302 12.82 12.40 4.69
CA ILE A 302 12.22 11.18 5.25
C ILE A 302 13.27 10.07 5.28
N ARG A 303 14.19 10.20 6.22
CA ARG A 303 14.75 9.08 6.96
C ARG A 303 14.81 9.52 8.41
N SER A 304 13.68 9.42 9.10
CA SER A 304 13.73 9.40 10.55
C SER A 304 14.40 8.08 10.94
N ASN A 305 15.72 8.09 11.18
CA ASN A 305 16.50 6.96 11.69
C ASN A 305 16.13 6.62 13.16
N ARG A 306 14.86 6.81 13.54
CA ARG A 306 14.36 6.64 14.90
C ARG A 306 13.76 5.25 15.04
N PRO A 307 14.06 4.55 16.14
CA PRO A 307 13.46 3.26 16.40
C PRO A 307 11.95 3.37 16.65
N ASP A 308 11.18 2.45 16.08
CA ASP A 308 9.77 2.24 16.37
C ASP A 308 9.55 1.61 17.76
N LEU A 309 8.28 1.42 18.16
CA LEU A 309 7.97 0.85 19.48
C LEU A 309 8.46 -0.60 19.63
N ALA A 310 8.45 -1.40 18.57
CA ALA A 310 8.89 -2.80 18.61
C ALA A 310 10.40 -2.86 18.86
N GLN A 311 11.14 -2.01 18.16
CA GLN A 311 12.58 -1.82 18.32
C GLN A 311 12.92 -1.30 19.72
N LEU A 312 12.21 -0.29 20.23
CA LEU A 312 12.43 0.23 21.59
C LEU A 312 12.18 -0.81 22.68
N GLN A 313 11.21 -1.71 22.48
CA GLN A 313 10.85 -2.75 23.43
C GLN A 313 11.65 -4.05 23.24
N GLY A 314 12.39 -4.21 22.14
CA GLY A 314 13.13 -5.43 21.82
C GLY A 314 12.21 -6.62 21.51
N VAL A 315 11.07 -6.36 20.88
CA VAL A 315 10.05 -7.38 20.56
C VAL A 315 9.78 -7.44 19.07
N LEU A 316 9.09 -8.48 18.61
CA LEU A 316 8.55 -8.53 17.26
C LEU A 316 7.21 -7.81 17.18
N SER A 317 6.87 -7.40 15.97
CA SER A 317 5.57 -6.87 15.61
C SER A 317 4.89 -7.72 14.54
N ILE A 318 3.58 -7.87 14.72
CA ILE A 318 2.68 -8.56 13.80
C ILE A 318 1.69 -7.52 13.29
N ARG A 319 1.52 -7.47 11.98
CA ARG A 319 0.49 -6.68 11.34
C ARG A 319 -0.77 -7.51 11.15
N ILE A 320 -1.93 -6.97 11.50
CA ILE A 320 -3.21 -7.59 11.18
C ILE A 320 -3.87 -6.78 10.07
N GLU A 321 -4.02 -7.39 8.89
CA GLU A 321 -4.63 -6.75 7.72
C GLU A 321 -5.90 -7.50 7.32
N ASP A 322 -6.97 -6.74 7.06
CA ASP A 322 -8.14 -7.25 6.36
C ASP A 322 -7.81 -7.37 4.87
N ILE A 323 -7.93 -8.57 4.31
CA ILE A 323 -7.85 -8.77 2.86
C ILE A 323 -9.24 -9.11 2.30
N PRO A 324 -9.61 -8.58 1.12
CA PRO A 324 -10.95 -8.80 0.59
C PRO A 324 -11.27 -10.24 0.20
N GLY A 325 -10.27 -10.94 -0.34
CA GLY A 325 -10.31 -12.32 -0.82
C GLY A 325 -9.13 -13.12 -0.27
N GLY A 326 -9.03 -14.40 -0.61
CA GLY A 326 -7.99 -15.31 -0.09
C GLY A 326 -8.43 -16.21 1.08
N PRO A 327 -7.53 -17.07 1.59
CA PRO A 327 -7.84 -17.97 2.72
C PRO A 327 -8.24 -17.17 3.95
N ALA A 328 -9.08 -17.74 4.82
CA ALA A 328 -9.59 -17.06 6.01
C ALA A 328 -8.49 -16.41 6.86
N ILE A 329 -7.31 -17.04 6.94
CA ILE A 329 -6.13 -16.53 7.62
C ILE A 329 -4.88 -16.93 6.83
N ARG A 330 -3.96 -15.98 6.58
CA ARG A 330 -2.64 -16.22 5.99
C ARG A 330 -1.57 -15.48 6.77
N ILE A 331 -0.42 -16.11 6.98
CA ILE A 331 0.73 -15.48 7.60
C ILE A 331 1.86 -15.31 6.57
N THR A 332 2.42 -14.12 6.48
CA THR A 332 3.57 -13.84 5.60
C THR A 332 4.68 -13.12 6.35
N GLN A 333 5.93 -13.39 5.97
CA GLN A 333 7.07 -12.60 6.41
C GLN A 333 7.14 -11.35 5.54
N GLU A 334 7.25 -10.19 6.19
CA GLU A 334 7.23 -8.92 5.49
C GLU A 334 8.60 -8.55 4.91
N SER A 335 8.58 -7.67 3.92
CA SER A 335 9.79 -7.13 3.30
C SER A 335 10.64 -6.37 4.33
N PRO A 336 11.98 -6.32 4.20
CA PRO A 336 12.86 -5.53 5.08
C PRO A 336 12.52 -4.03 5.16
N LEU A 337 11.70 -3.52 4.22
CA LEU A 337 11.20 -2.15 4.17
C LEU A 337 9.90 -1.92 4.98
N SER A 338 9.28 -2.99 5.49
CA SER A 338 8.10 -2.90 6.34
C SER A 338 8.48 -2.55 7.78
N THR A 339 7.63 -1.76 8.46
CA THR A 339 7.74 -1.51 9.91
C THR A 339 7.34 -2.73 10.75
N ALA A 340 6.56 -3.66 10.18
CA ALA A 340 6.22 -4.92 10.81
C ALA A 340 7.05 -6.07 10.26
N GLU A 341 7.50 -7.00 11.12
CA GLU A 341 8.27 -8.17 10.69
C GLU A 341 7.39 -9.29 10.11
N LEU A 342 6.15 -9.42 10.62
CA LEU A 342 5.18 -10.45 10.24
C LEU A 342 3.83 -9.82 9.88
N SER A 343 3.09 -10.44 8.97
CA SER A 343 1.72 -10.06 8.63
C SER A 343 0.77 -11.24 8.77
N LEU A 344 -0.39 -10.98 9.38
CA LEU A 344 -1.55 -11.85 9.52
C LEU A 344 -2.67 -11.24 8.66
N GLU A 345 -2.83 -11.78 7.46
CA GLU A 345 -3.88 -11.38 6.53
C GLU A 345 -5.15 -12.18 6.87
N VAL A 346 -6.27 -11.49 7.09
CA VAL A 346 -7.56 -12.08 7.44
C VAL A 346 -8.54 -11.87 6.29
N GLY A 347 -8.90 -12.97 5.62
CA GLY A 347 -9.78 -12.98 4.46
C GLY A 347 -11.26 -12.88 4.79
N GLY A 348 -12.09 -12.61 3.77
CA GLY A 348 -13.55 -12.63 3.88
C GLY A 348 -14.20 -11.31 4.31
N GLN A 349 -13.43 -10.22 4.42
CA GLN A 349 -13.95 -8.90 4.76
C GLN A 349 -14.55 -8.15 3.56
N GLY A 350 -14.37 -8.66 2.34
CA GLY A 350 -14.79 -8.00 1.11
C GLY A 350 -14.15 -6.61 0.97
N LEU A 351 -14.89 -5.63 0.44
CA LEU A 351 -14.38 -4.27 0.21
C LEU A 351 -14.35 -3.36 1.46
N ARG A 352 -14.81 -3.82 2.63
CA ARG A 352 -14.88 -2.99 3.85
C ARG A 352 -13.57 -2.25 4.20
N PRO A 353 -12.37 -2.83 3.98
CA PRO A 353 -11.12 -2.14 4.27
C PRO A 353 -10.85 -0.95 3.35
N TYR A 354 -11.53 -0.86 2.21
CA TYR A 354 -11.25 0.09 1.13
C TYR A 354 -12.42 1.02 0.81
N GLU A 355 -13.57 0.82 1.45
CA GLU A 355 -14.72 1.72 1.36
C GLU A 355 -14.70 2.78 2.47
N LEU A 356 -15.18 3.97 2.15
CA LEU A 356 -15.42 4.99 3.16
C LEU A 356 -16.53 4.55 4.13
N SER A 357 -16.36 4.79 5.44
CA SER A 357 -17.39 4.48 6.43
C SER A 357 -18.69 5.24 6.16
N ARG A 358 -19.86 4.62 6.38
CA ARG A 358 -21.19 5.23 6.13
C ARG A 358 -21.37 6.61 6.76
N ARG A 359 -20.80 6.84 7.94
CA ARG A 359 -20.80 8.12 8.65
C ARG A 359 -20.38 9.29 7.74
N TYR A 360 -19.40 9.06 6.88
CA TYR A 360 -18.81 10.12 6.05
C TYR A 360 -19.29 10.09 4.60
N ARG A 361 -19.95 9.02 4.15
CA ARG A 361 -20.43 8.86 2.77
C ARG A 361 -21.27 10.06 2.31
N ASN A 362 -22.30 10.44 3.06
CA ASN A 362 -23.20 11.53 2.63
C ASN A 362 -22.49 12.89 2.54
N ASP A 363 -21.62 13.19 3.52
CA ASP A 363 -20.88 14.47 3.56
C ASP A 363 -19.79 14.54 2.48
N PHE A 364 -19.24 13.37 2.10
CA PHE A 364 -18.12 13.26 1.18
C PHE A 364 -18.53 12.99 -0.27
N GLU A 365 -19.73 12.46 -0.52
CA GLU A 365 -20.23 12.16 -1.86
C GLU A 365 -20.16 13.37 -2.81
N THR A 366 -20.49 14.56 -2.30
CA THR A 366 -20.42 15.80 -3.10
C THR A 366 -19.00 16.18 -3.51
N ILE A 367 -17.99 15.80 -2.71
CA ILE A 367 -16.56 16.01 -3.01
C ILE A 367 -16.10 14.98 -4.03
N ILE A 368 -16.46 13.70 -3.86
CA ILE A 368 -16.16 12.62 -4.82
C ILE A 368 -16.78 12.91 -6.20
N ARG A 369 -18.01 13.44 -6.22
CA ARG A 369 -18.80 13.63 -7.45
C ARG A 369 -18.70 15.01 -8.09
N ARG A 370 -17.98 15.98 -7.49
CA ARG A 370 -17.71 17.29 -8.10
C ARG A 370 -16.20 17.50 -8.27
N PRO A 371 -15.64 17.34 -9.49
CA PRO A 371 -14.43 18.06 -9.84
C PRO A 371 -14.78 19.55 -9.93
N GLN A 372 -14.74 20.26 -8.81
CA GLN A 372 -14.36 21.67 -8.94
C GLN A 372 -12.92 21.65 -9.42
N LEU A 373 -12.57 22.51 -10.37
CA LEU A 373 -11.20 22.86 -10.61
C LEU A 373 -10.77 23.79 -9.45
N PRO A 374 -10.00 23.38 -8.41
CA PRO A 374 -9.31 24.36 -7.58
C PRO A 374 -8.50 25.33 -8.43
N ALA A 375 -8.59 26.62 -8.09
CA ALA A 375 -7.72 27.65 -8.63
C ALA A 375 -6.22 27.39 -8.39
N ASP A 376 -5.87 26.40 -7.56
CA ASP A 376 -4.49 26.00 -7.25
C ASP A 376 -4.17 24.58 -7.78
N PRO A 377 -3.27 24.44 -8.77
CA PRO A 377 -2.88 23.16 -9.37
C PRO A 377 -1.77 22.39 -8.62
N PHE A 378 -1.17 22.98 -7.57
CA PHE A 378 -0.02 22.38 -6.87
C PHE A 378 -0.37 21.74 -5.52
N GLY A 379 -1.64 21.76 -5.11
CA GLY A 379 -2.05 21.21 -3.81
C GLY A 379 -1.46 21.95 -2.61
N ILE A 380 -0.87 23.14 -2.80
CA ILE A 380 -0.23 23.93 -1.75
C ILE A 380 -1.30 24.59 -0.87
N HIS A 381 -2.51 24.77 -1.40
CA HIS A 381 -3.70 25.21 -0.66
C HIS A 381 -4.61 24.06 -0.18
N GLN A 382 -4.05 22.91 0.23
CA GLN A 382 -4.73 22.03 1.22
C GLN A 382 -4.86 22.69 2.61
N GLN A 383 -4.23 23.86 2.80
CA GLN A 383 -4.55 24.77 3.87
C GLN A 383 -5.39 25.93 3.32
N VAL A 384 -6.42 26.31 4.09
CA VAL A 384 -7.29 27.50 3.91
C VAL A 384 -8.64 27.26 3.19
N HIS A 385 -9.48 26.46 3.83
CA HIS A 385 -10.77 27.01 4.26
C HIS A 385 -10.88 26.82 5.78
N PHE A 386 -10.53 27.86 6.54
CA PHE A 386 -10.75 27.93 8.00
C PHE A 386 -12.24 27.84 8.41
N ALA A 387 -13.16 27.66 7.45
CA ALA A 387 -14.60 27.53 7.63
C ALA A 387 -15.14 26.11 7.35
N GLU A 388 -14.31 25.09 7.16
CA GLU A 388 -14.81 23.72 7.04
C GLU A 388 -15.22 23.15 8.41
N ASN A 389 -16.41 22.56 8.49
CA ASN A 389 -16.84 21.85 9.70
C ASN A 389 -15.98 20.62 9.96
N LEU A 390 -15.79 20.30 11.24
CA LEU A 390 -14.90 19.24 11.72
C LEU A 390 -15.15 17.87 11.04
N ASP A 391 -16.40 17.57 10.71
CA ASP A 391 -16.78 16.29 10.06
C ASP A 391 -16.23 16.17 8.63
N ARG A 392 -16.18 17.26 7.85
CA ARG A 392 -15.56 17.23 6.52
C ARG A 392 -14.05 17.00 6.58
N ARG A 393 -13.37 17.54 7.60
CA ARG A 393 -11.95 17.24 7.86
C ARG A 393 -11.73 15.78 8.26
N ARG A 394 -12.64 15.21 9.05
CA ARG A 394 -12.60 13.78 9.43
C ARG A 394 -12.83 12.88 8.22
N ALA A 395 -13.83 13.19 7.40
CA ALA A 395 -14.14 12.47 6.15
C ALA A 395 -12.95 12.44 5.19
N ARG A 396 -12.30 13.60 4.93
CA ARG A 396 -11.08 13.65 4.10
C ARG A 396 -9.98 12.75 4.63
N ARG A 397 -9.70 12.82 5.93
CA ARG A 397 -8.64 12.01 6.52
C ARG A 397 -8.93 10.52 6.41
N GLU A 398 -10.18 10.10 6.57
CA GLU A 398 -10.53 8.70 6.35
C GLU A 398 -10.40 8.31 4.87
N HIS A 399 -10.92 9.12 3.96
CA HIS A 399 -10.82 8.86 2.53
C HIS A 399 -9.35 8.73 2.08
N SER A 400 -8.49 9.68 2.44
CA SER A 400 -7.05 9.57 2.15
C SER A 400 -6.41 8.34 2.79
N ARG A 401 -6.84 7.93 3.98
CA ARG A 401 -6.37 6.66 4.57
C ARG A 401 -6.76 5.46 3.70
N ARG A 402 -8.01 5.40 3.22
CA ARG A 402 -8.46 4.32 2.32
C ARG A 402 -7.69 4.31 1.00
N GLU A 403 -7.39 5.48 0.42
CA GLU A 403 -6.56 5.57 -0.79
C GLU A 403 -5.19 4.92 -0.57
N TRP A 404 -4.53 5.24 0.55
CA TRP A 404 -3.23 4.65 0.92
C TRP A 404 -3.31 3.16 1.22
N ASP A 405 -4.36 2.72 1.93
CA ASP A 405 -4.60 1.30 2.18
C ASP A 405 -4.67 0.51 0.86
N ILE A 406 -5.34 1.08 -0.16
CA ILE A 406 -5.44 0.47 -1.50
C ILE A 406 -4.11 0.52 -2.24
N VAL A 407 -3.35 1.63 -2.18
CA VAL A 407 -2.01 1.70 -2.81
C VAL A 407 -1.13 0.57 -2.29
N ASP A 408 -1.04 0.45 -0.97
CA ASP A 408 -0.20 -0.53 -0.28
C ASP A 408 -0.63 -1.97 -0.62
N ALA A 409 -1.93 -2.26 -0.48
CA ALA A 409 -2.50 -3.56 -0.82
C ALA A 409 -2.30 -3.92 -2.29
N SER A 410 -2.52 -2.97 -3.22
CA SER A 410 -2.33 -3.21 -4.65
C SER A 410 -0.88 -3.54 -5.00
N GLN A 411 0.09 -2.86 -4.37
CA GLN A 411 1.51 -3.13 -4.61
C GLN A 411 1.87 -4.56 -4.19
N ARG A 412 1.52 -4.96 -2.95
CA ARG A 412 1.75 -6.32 -2.46
C ARG A 412 1.05 -7.37 -3.31
N PHE A 413 -0.18 -7.07 -3.74
CA PHE A 413 -0.97 -7.93 -4.59
C PHE A 413 -0.21 -8.22 -5.89
N PHE A 414 0.20 -7.19 -6.64
CA PHE A 414 0.90 -7.42 -7.91
C PHE A 414 2.29 -8.05 -7.75
N ASP A 415 2.95 -7.87 -6.61
CA ASP A 415 4.25 -8.49 -6.33
C ASP A 415 4.15 -10.00 -6.05
N ARG A 416 3.02 -10.48 -5.53
CA ARG A 416 2.88 -11.86 -5.01
C ARG A 416 1.77 -12.68 -5.69
N HIS A 417 0.87 -12.07 -6.46
CA HIS A 417 -0.33 -12.74 -6.96
C HIS A 417 -0.03 -13.62 -8.19
N PRO A 418 -0.21 -14.94 -8.10
CA PRO A 418 -0.08 -15.82 -9.24
C PRO A 418 -1.25 -15.60 -10.21
N LEU A 419 -0.97 -15.44 -11.50
CA LEU A 419 -2.03 -15.26 -12.48
C LEU A 419 -2.68 -16.60 -12.84
N PRO A 420 -4.03 -16.64 -12.98
CA PRO A 420 -4.72 -17.82 -13.48
C PRO A 420 -4.35 -18.13 -14.94
N PRO A 421 -4.51 -19.39 -15.38
CA PRO A 421 -4.33 -19.74 -16.79
C PRO A 421 -5.34 -19.01 -17.66
N ARG A 422 -4.89 -18.49 -18.81
CA ARG A 422 -5.73 -17.77 -19.77
C ARG A 422 -6.16 -18.68 -20.94
N PRO A 423 -7.42 -18.63 -21.37
CA PRO A 423 -7.83 -19.30 -22.60
C PRO A 423 -7.19 -18.63 -23.83
N PRO A 424 -6.91 -19.38 -24.90
CA PRO A 424 -6.43 -18.79 -26.15
C PRO A 424 -7.52 -17.90 -26.77
N ALA A 425 -7.12 -16.81 -27.42
CA ALA A 425 -8.06 -15.98 -28.16
C ALA A 425 -8.67 -16.76 -29.34
N PRO A 426 -9.98 -16.66 -29.60
CA PRO A 426 -10.59 -17.32 -30.74
C PRO A 426 -10.06 -16.73 -32.05
N THR A 427 -9.86 -17.59 -33.05
CA THR A 427 -9.56 -17.15 -34.42
C THR A 427 -10.87 -16.86 -35.14
N LEU A 428 -11.06 -15.61 -35.54
CA LEU A 428 -12.30 -15.11 -36.14
C LEU A 428 -12.00 -14.48 -37.51
N PRO A 429 -12.83 -14.73 -38.54
CA PRO A 429 -12.81 -13.95 -39.77
C PRO A 429 -12.95 -12.44 -39.51
N PRO A 430 -12.28 -11.55 -40.29
CA PRO A 430 -12.29 -10.12 -40.00
C PRO A 430 -13.67 -9.48 -39.89
N TYR A 431 -14.67 -9.96 -40.63
CA TYR A 431 -16.02 -9.40 -40.67
C TYR A 431 -17.05 -10.28 -39.96
N SER A 432 -16.61 -11.03 -38.93
CA SER A 432 -17.53 -11.82 -38.11
C SER A 432 -18.58 -10.94 -37.43
N PRO A 433 -19.88 -11.33 -37.44
CA PRO A 433 -20.91 -10.68 -36.65
C PRO A 433 -20.56 -10.69 -35.16
N VAL A 434 -20.91 -9.62 -34.44
CA VAL A 434 -20.63 -9.50 -32.99
C VAL A 434 -21.22 -10.67 -32.18
N SER A 435 -22.38 -11.21 -32.59
CA SER A 435 -22.96 -12.40 -31.96
C SER A 435 -22.03 -13.61 -31.99
N ASP A 436 -21.30 -13.79 -33.09
CA ASP A 436 -20.40 -14.93 -33.30
C ASP A 436 -19.10 -14.74 -32.53
N ILE A 437 -18.65 -13.49 -32.41
CA ILE A 437 -17.54 -13.10 -31.53
C ILE A 437 -17.90 -13.44 -30.08
N VAL A 438 -19.07 -12.98 -29.62
CA VAL A 438 -19.59 -13.22 -28.27
C VAL A 438 -19.70 -14.73 -28.00
N GLU A 439 -20.32 -15.50 -28.88
CA GLU A 439 -20.43 -16.95 -28.72
C GLU A 439 -19.05 -17.63 -28.64
N SER A 440 -18.13 -17.25 -29.53
CA SER A 440 -16.79 -17.84 -29.58
C SER A 440 -15.98 -17.57 -28.30
N VAL A 441 -16.09 -16.36 -27.74
CA VAL A 441 -15.47 -16.01 -26.45
C VAL A 441 -16.06 -16.85 -25.31
N TYR A 442 -17.39 -16.89 -25.18
CA TYR A 442 -18.06 -17.57 -24.05
C TYR A 442 -18.09 -19.10 -24.15
N ARG A 443 -17.57 -19.67 -25.25
CA ARG A 443 -17.28 -21.09 -25.36
C ARG A 443 -16.03 -21.50 -24.57
N GLN A 444 -15.10 -20.57 -24.36
CA GLN A 444 -13.79 -20.83 -23.76
C GLN A 444 -13.51 -20.00 -22.49
N SER A 445 -14.34 -19.00 -22.21
CA SER A 445 -14.19 -18.08 -21.09
C SER A 445 -15.51 -17.86 -20.35
N ASN A 446 -15.43 -17.69 -19.02
CA ASN A 446 -16.58 -17.25 -18.21
C ASN A 446 -16.65 -15.72 -18.08
N GLY A 447 -15.63 -14.98 -18.51
CA GLY A 447 -15.65 -13.53 -18.51
C GLY A 447 -15.22 -12.93 -19.85
N LEU A 448 -15.56 -11.67 -20.04
CA LEU A 448 -15.10 -10.84 -21.15
C LEU A 448 -14.78 -9.44 -20.62
N VAL A 449 -13.59 -8.93 -20.93
CA VAL A 449 -13.21 -7.56 -20.60
C VAL A 449 -13.17 -6.72 -21.87
N LEU A 450 -14.03 -5.72 -21.97
CA LEU A 450 -14.04 -4.73 -23.04
C LEU A 450 -13.24 -3.51 -22.58
N GLY A 451 -12.11 -3.25 -23.24
CA GLY A 451 -11.29 -2.05 -23.05
C GLY A 451 -11.66 -1.00 -24.10
N ALA A 452 -12.06 0.19 -23.69
CA ALA A 452 -12.36 1.29 -24.62
C ALA A 452 -11.82 2.63 -24.11
N ALA A 453 -11.63 3.60 -25.01
CA ALA A 453 -11.37 4.97 -24.57
C ALA A 453 -12.62 5.55 -23.89
N TYR A 454 -12.47 6.43 -22.90
CA TYR A 454 -13.61 6.96 -22.15
C TYR A 454 -14.68 7.64 -23.03
N ASN A 455 -14.25 8.34 -24.08
CA ASN A 455 -15.13 9.02 -25.03
C ASN A 455 -15.59 8.14 -26.20
N ALA A 456 -15.21 6.86 -26.23
CA ALA A 456 -15.62 5.93 -27.27
C ALA A 456 -17.07 5.49 -27.04
N ILE A 457 -17.91 5.70 -28.05
CA ILE A 457 -19.32 5.27 -28.03
C ILE A 457 -19.48 3.84 -28.54
N GLY A 458 -18.53 3.32 -29.32
CA GLY A 458 -18.63 2.01 -29.98
C GLY A 458 -18.74 0.85 -29.01
N ALA A 459 -18.02 0.87 -27.88
CA ALA A 459 -18.14 -0.19 -26.87
C ALA A 459 -19.52 -0.23 -26.21
N ARG A 460 -20.13 0.95 -25.99
CA ARG A 460 -21.46 1.07 -25.39
C ARG A 460 -22.55 0.70 -26.39
N MET A 461 -22.41 1.14 -27.64
CA MET A 461 -23.25 0.73 -28.77
C MET A 461 -23.24 -0.78 -28.92
N LEU A 462 -22.04 -1.38 -28.97
CA LEU A 462 -21.88 -2.82 -29.05
C LEU A 462 -22.59 -3.55 -27.92
N LEU A 463 -22.42 -3.10 -26.67
CA LEU A 463 -23.11 -3.71 -25.53
C LEU A 463 -24.63 -3.58 -25.68
N ILE A 464 -25.14 -2.37 -25.90
CA ILE A 464 -26.58 -2.11 -26.04
C ILE A 464 -27.21 -3.00 -27.11
N ASP A 465 -26.58 -3.11 -28.27
CA ASP A 465 -27.09 -3.87 -29.41
C ASP A 465 -26.99 -5.39 -29.20
N ASN A 466 -26.11 -5.85 -28.29
CA ASN A 466 -25.81 -7.28 -28.10
C ASN A 466 -26.12 -7.83 -26.70
N LEU A 467 -26.69 -7.05 -25.78
CA LEU A 467 -27.18 -7.54 -24.48
C LEU A 467 -28.14 -8.75 -24.60
N PRO A 468 -29.05 -8.84 -25.59
CA PRO A 468 -29.84 -10.06 -25.80
C PRO A 468 -28.97 -11.28 -26.14
N ALA A 469 -27.90 -11.12 -26.92
CA ALA A 469 -26.98 -12.20 -27.25
C ALA A 469 -26.14 -12.63 -26.04
N LEU A 470 -25.67 -11.66 -25.25
CA LEU A 470 -24.98 -11.92 -23.97
C LEU A 470 -25.89 -12.71 -23.00
N ALA A 471 -27.16 -12.32 -22.88
CA ALA A 471 -28.13 -13.03 -22.04
C ALA A 471 -28.37 -14.47 -22.51
N ARG A 472 -28.43 -14.71 -23.83
CA ARG A 472 -28.50 -16.08 -24.40
C ARG A 472 -27.25 -16.92 -24.08
N GLN A 473 -26.09 -16.28 -23.97
CA GLN A 473 -24.86 -16.93 -23.49
C GLN A 473 -24.82 -17.13 -21.97
N GLN A 474 -25.92 -16.83 -21.24
CA GLN A 474 -26.04 -16.90 -19.79
C GLN A 474 -25.15 -15.91 -19.02
N VAL A 475 -24.78 -14.79 -19.65
CA VAL A 475 -24.14 -13.67 -18.96
C VAL A 475 -25.15 -13.08 -17.96
N LYS A 476 -24.75 -12.98 -16.69
CA LYS A 476 -25.63 -12.48 -15.60
C LYS A 476 -25.21 -11.11 -15.06
N THR A 477 -23.97 -10.68 -15.30
CA THR A 477 -23.41 -9.47 -14.70
C THR A 477 -22.68 -8.61 -15.74
N LEU A 478 -22.96 -7.31 -15.74
CA LEU A 478 -22.22 -6.26 -16.45
C LEU A 478 -21.52 -5.37 -15.42
N TYR A 479 -20.20 -5.36 -15.44
CA TYR A 479 -19.37 -4.52 -14.58
C TYR A 479 -18.98 -3.22 -15.30
N LEU A 480 -19.09 -2.08 -14.62
CA LEU A 480 -18.78 -0.76 -15.18
C LEU A 480 -17.77 -0.01 -14.31
N GLU A 481 -16.69 0.46 -14.92
CA GLU A 481 -15.80 1.46 -14.35
C GLU A 481 -16.52 2.80 -14.11
N ASN A 482 -16.01 3.62 -13.18
CA ASN A 482 -16.47 4.96 -12.82
C ASN A 482 -17.82 5.00 -12.09
N LEU A 483 -18.40 3.83 -11.79
CA LEU A 483 -19.47 3.68 -10.82
C LEU A 483 -18.87 3.20 -9.49
N VAL A 484 -19.27 3.87 -8.41
CA VAL A 484 -18.65 3.74 -7.09
C VAL A 484 -19.52 2.87 -6.17
N THR A 485 -18.96 1.81 -5.58
CA THR A 485 -19.71 0.82 -4.79
C THR A 485 -20.42 1.43 -3.60
N GLU A 486 -19.81 2.40 -2.91
CA GLU A 486 -20.40 3.02 -1.71
C GLU A 486 -21.70 3.79 -2.01
N TYR A 487 -21.85 4.29 -3.23
CA TYR A 487 -22.91 5.24 -3.59
C TYR A 487 -23.84 4.74 -4.70
N ASP A 488 -23.29 4.10 -5.74
CA ASP A 488 -24.02 3.69 -6.93
C ASP A 488 -24.57 2.26 -6.81
N GLN A 489 -23.84 1.34 -6.17
CA GLN A 489 -24.29 -0.05 -6.05
C GLN A 489 -25.63 -0.22 -5.30
N PRO A 490 -25.93 0.51 -4.21
CA PRO A 490 -27.25 0.45 -3.58
C PRO A 490 -28.38 0.91 -4.53
N LEU A 491 -28.12 1.94 -5.33
CA LEU A 491 -29.09 2.47 -6.28
C LEU A 491 -29.31 1.54 -7.47
N LEU A 492 -28.22 0.95 -8.00
CA LEU A 492 -28.27 -0.08 -9.05
C LEU A 492 -29.04 -1.32 -8.56
N THR A 493 -28.83 -1.73 -7.31
CA THR A 493 -29.54 -2.88 -6.71
C THR A 493 -31.04 -2.60 -6.57
N SER A 494 -31.40 -1.40 -6.11
CA SER A 494 -32.81 -0.97 -6.04
C SER A 494 -33.45 -0.89 -7.43
N PHE A 495 -32.72 -0.40 -8.44
CA PHE A 495 -33.21 -0.37 -9.82
C PHE A 495 -33.42 -1.77 -10.39
N ALA A 496 -32.47 -2.68 -10.14
CA ALA A 496 -32.56 -4.06 -10.61
C ALA A 496 -33.82 -4.77 -10.07
N SER A 497 -34.16 -4.56 -8.79
CA SER A 497 -35.36 -5.15 -8.17
C SER A 497 -36.66 -4.44 -8.55
N SER A 498 -36.71 -3.10 -8.44
CA SER A 498 -37.94 -2.33 -8.60
C SER A 498 -38.28 -1.99 -10.05
N GLY A 499 -37.28 -1.89 -10.93
CA GLY A 499 -37.43 -1.30 -12.26
C GLY A 499 -37.58 0.21 -12.30
N VAL A 500 -37.55 0.88 -11.15
CA VAL A 500 -37.66 2.34 -11.06
C VAL A 500 -36.27 2.94 -10.87
N MET A 501 -35.79 3.66 -11.90
CA MET A 501 -34.50 4.35 -11.81
C MET A 501 -34.66 5.62 -10.97
N SER A 502 -33.97 5.68 -9.82
CA SER A 502 -33.98 6.86 -8.97
C SER A 502 -33.36 8.07 -9.66
N GLU A 503 -33.83 9.27 -9.31
CA GLU A 503 -33.27 10.52 -9.83
C GLU A 503 -31.76 10.64 -9.54
N LYS A 504 -31.34 10.18 -8.36
CA LYS A 504 -29.92 10.17 -7.95
C LYS A 504 -29.06 9.29 -8.86
N LEU A 505 -29.54 8.09 -9.21
CA LEU A 505 -28.84 7.20 -10.14
C LEU A 505 -28.76 7.81 -11.53
N ARG A 506 -29.90 8.27 -12.06
CA ARG A 506 -29.97 8.94 -13.37
C ARG A 506 -29.01 10.12 -13.47
N ALA A 507 -29.03 11.01 -12.48
CA ALA A 507 -28.15 12.17 -12.43
C ALA A 507 -26.67 11.78 -12.38
N ASN A 508 -26.32 10.63 -11.79
CA ASN A 508 -24.95 10.15 -11.80
C ASN A 508 -24.54 9.54 -13.14
N LEU A 509 -25.38 8.71 -13.76
CA LEU A 509 -25.09 8.13 -15.08
C LEU A 509 -24.87 9.23 -16.13
N ARG A 510 -25.75 10.26 -16.16
CA ARG A 510 -25.61 11.41 -17.07
C ARG A 510 -24.33 12.21 -16.82
N ARG A 511 -23.97 12.42 -15.55
CA ARG A 511 -22.71 13.09 -15.20
C ARG A 511 -21.50 12.31 -15.70
N GLN A 512 -21.52 10.98 -15.60
CA GLN A 512 -20.43 10.16 -16.14
C GLN A 512 -20.33 10.30 -17.66
N ASP A 513 -21.46 10.33 -18.37
CA ASP A 513 -21.48 10.60 -19.81
C ASP A 513 -20.86 11.97 -20.13
N GLU A 514 -21.26 13.03 -19.42
CA GLU A 514 -20.71 14.39 -19.58
C GLU A 514 -19.19 14.44 -19.33
N LEU A 515 -18.71 13.82 -18.24
CA LEU A 515 -17.27 13.77 -17.90
C LEU A 515 -16.45 13.03 -18.96
N GLN A 516 -17.07 12.04 -19.59
CA GLN A 516 -16.47 11.22 -20.64
C GLN A 516 -16.68 11.81 -22.04
N GLY A 517 -17.36 12.96 -22.17
CA GLY A 517 -17.61 13.61 -23.45
C GLY A 517 -18.62 12.88 -24.33
N VAL A 518 -19.49 12.06 -23.75
CA VAL A 518 -20.60 11.38 -24.43
C VAL A 518 -21.90 12.15 -24.16
N ASP A 519 -22.75 12.30 -25.17
CA ASP A 519 -24.05 12.93 -24.99
C ASP A 519 -24.94 12.08 -24.06
N PRO A 520 -25.33 12.60 -22.87
CA PRO A 520 -26.17 11.87 -21.91
C PRO A 520 -27.58 11.57 -22.41
N LEU A 521 -28.01 12.19 -23.53
CA LEU A 521 -29.31 11.95 -24.17
C LEU A 521 -29.21 11.03 -25.39
N SER A 522 -27.99 10.59 -25.76
CA SER A 522 -27.80 9.68 -26.88
C SER A 522 -28.38 8.29 -26.61
N THR A 523 -28.68 7.55 -27.67
CA THR A 523 -29.06 6.14 -27.60
C THR A 523 -27.97 5.25 -26.99
N HIS A 524 -26.73 5.74 -26.89
CA HIS A 524 -25.58 5.01 -26.35
C HIS A 524 -25.13 5.53 -24.97
N ALA A 525 -25.97 6.33 -24.30
CA ALA A 525 -25.76 6.82 -22.94
C ALA A 525 -25.79 5.69 -21.90
N LEU A 526 -25.16 5.91 -20.75
CA LEU A 526 -25.12 4.95 -19.65
C LEU A 526 -26.52 4.66 -19.08
N GLU A 527 -27.41 5.67 -19.06
CA GLU A 527 -28.82 5.50 -18.66
C GLU A 527 -29.52 4.42 -19.50
N ASN A 528 -29.30 4.42 -20.81
CA ASN A 528 -29.89 3.43 -21.71
C ASN A 528 -29.26 2.05 -21.54
N LEU A 529 -27.92 1.99 -21.46
CA LEU A 529 -27.19 0.73 -21.23
C LEU A 529 -27.67 0.01 -19.96
N VAL A 530 -27.80 0.73 -18.85
CA VAL A 530 -28.27 0.18 -17.57
C VAL A 530 -29.72 -0.29 -17.66
N THR A 531 -30.56 0.45 -18.38
CA THR A 531 -31.97 0.09 -18.59
C THR A 531 -32.12 -1.19 -19.40
N ILE A 532 -31.42 -1.30 -20.53
CA ILE A 532 -31.48 -2.48 -21.42
C ILE A 532 -30.85 -3.69 -20.73
N ALA A 533 -29.77 -3.52 -19.97
CA ALA A 533 -29.16 -4.62 -19.21
C ALA A 533 -30.18 -5.24 -18.23
N ARG A 534 -30.94 -4.40 -17.51
CA ARG A 534 -32.01 -4.87 -16.63
C ARG A 534 -33.11 -5.61 -17.41
N GLN A 535 -33.55 -5.09 -18.56
CA GLN A 535 -34.60 -5.73 -19.38
C GLN A 535 -34.22 -7.16 -19.79
N HIS A 536 -32.93 -7.42 -19.99
CA HIS A 536 -32.40 -8.75 -20.33
C HIS A 536 -31.91 -9.56 -19.11
N GLY A 537 -32.22 -9.12 -17.89
CA GLY A 537 -31.86 -9.85 -16.67
C GLY A 537 -30.37 -9.80 -16.31
N ILE A 538 -29.61 -8.89 -16.91
CA ILE A 538 -28.18 -8.69 -16.64
C ILE A 538 -28.04 -7.62 -15.56
N ARG A 539 -27.43 -7.99 -14.42
CA ARG A 539 -27.22 -7.11 -13.28
C ARG A 539 -26.03 -6.20 -13.53
N VAL A 540 -26.22 -4.89 -13.39
CA VAL A 540 -25.12 -3.92 -13.47
C VAL A 540 -24.45 -3.78 -12.10
N ARG A 541 -23.11 -3.79 -12.09
CA ARG A 541 -22.30 -3.62 -10.87
C ARG A 541 -21.18 -2.59 -11.05
N ALA A 542 -20.93 -1.85 -9.99
CA ALA A 542 -19.83 -0.90 -9.87
C ALA A 542 -18.48 -1.61 -9.75
N LEU A 543 -17.42 -1.01 -10.31
CA LEU A 543 -16.02 -1.50 -10.21
C LEU A 543 -15.10 -0.58 -9.38
N ASP A 544 -15.56 0.59 -8.97
CA ASP A 544 -14.76 1.52 -8.17
C ASP A 544 -15.22 1.58 -6.71
N THR A 545 -14.31 1.92 -5.80
CA THR A 545 -14.65 2.55 -4.51
C THR A 545 -14.36 4.05 -4.58
N SER A 546 -14.84 4.82 -3.61
CA SER A 546 -14.53 6.25 -3.53
C SER A 546 -13.02 6.53 -3.48
N ALA A 547 -12.24 5.60 -2.93
CA ALA A 547 -10.78 5.67 -2.80
C ALA A 547 -10.00 5.10 -4.01
N SER A 548 -10.61 4.26 -4.86
CA SER A 548 -10.02 3.91 -6.17
C SER A 548 -10.35 4.94 -7.24
N TYR A 549 -11.56 5.53 -7.16
CA TYR A 549 -12.13 6.44 -8.14
C TYR A 549 -11.41 7.78 -8.23
N GLN A 550 -11.11 8.40 -7.08
CA GLN A 550 -10.49 9.72 -7.01
C GLN A 550 -9.01 9.59 -6.65
N ASP A 551 -8.10 9.54 -7.63
CA ASP A 551 -6.93 10.41 -7.51
C ASP A 551 -7.41 11.69 -8.17
N ASP A 552 -7.20 12.87 -7.55
CA ASP A 552 -7.46 14.18 -8.15
C ASP A 552 -7.75 14.10 -9.65
N LEU A 553 -8.95 14.49 -10.08
CA LEU A 553 -9.33 14.65 -11.50
C LEU A 553 -8.44 15.69 -12.24
N ARG A 554 -7.23 15.95 -11.73
CA ARG A 554 -6.24 16.96 -12.04
C ARG A 554 -4.87 16.31 -12.25
N VAL A 555 -4.60 15.13 -11.67
CA VAL A 555 -3.35 14.41 -11.91
C VAL A 555 -3.60 12.90 -12.02
N TYR A 556 -3.74 12.42 -13.26
CA TYR A 556 -3.70 11.00 -13.59
C TYR A 556 -2.26 10.48 -13.38
N PHE A 557 -1.88 10.30 -12.11
CA PHE A 557 -0.61 9.74 -11.69
C PHE A 557 -0.61 8.20 -11.90
N PRO A 558 0.57 7.55 -11.96
CA PRO A 558 0.71 6.14 -12.33
C PRO A 558 0.11 5.13 -11.33
N LEU A 559 -0.59 5.56 -10.27
CA LEU A 559 -1.12 4.69 -9.21
C LEU A 559 -2.60 4.32 -9.38
N ARG A 560 -3.45 5.17 -9.98
CA ARG A 560 -4.86 4.82 -10.24
C ARG A 560 -5.00 3.48 -10.97
N PRO A 561 -4.22 3.16 -12.03
CA PRO A 561 -4.37 1.88 -12.69
C PRO A 561 -4.20 0.67 -11.78
N ASN A 562 -3.21 0.69 -10.88
CA ASN A 562 -2.98 -0.43 -9.98
C ASN A 562 -4.09 -0.53 -8.92
N ARG A 563 -4.48 0.60 -8.33
CA ARG A 563 -5.57 0.65 -7.34
C ARG A 563 -6.89 0.16 -7.93
N PHE A 564 -7.26 0.67 -9.11
CA PHE A 564 -8.46 0.26 -9.82
C PHE A 564 -8.44 -1.24 -10.13
N LYS A 565 -7.37 -1.73 -10.77
CA LYS A 565 -7.26 -3.14 -11.16
C LYS A 565 -7.40 -4.09 -9.95
N PHE A 566 -6.76 -3.74 -8.82
CA PHE A 566 -6.87 -4.50 -7.58
C PHE A 566 -8.29 -4.49 -6.99
N ILE A 567 -8.95 -3.33 -6.94
CA ILE A 567 -10.32 -3.20 -6.43
C ILE A 567 -11.33 -3.89 -7.34
N ALA A 568 -11.21 -3.73 -8.65
CA ALA A 568 -12.07 -4.37 -9.63
C ALA A 568 -11.94 -5.90 -9.58
N HIS A 569 -10.71 -6.44 -9.49
CA HIS A 569 -10.47 -7.86 -9.25
C HIS A 569 -11.17 -8.35 -7.97
N THR A 570 -10.96 -7.63 -6.87
CA THR A 570 -11.59 -7.91 -5.57
C THR A 570 -13.12 -7.97 -5.67
N ILE A 571 -13.74 -7.03 -6.40
CA ILE A 571 -15.19 -6.98 -6.59
C ILE A 571 -15.68 -8.19 -7.39
N ILE A 572 -14.98 -8.51 -8.48
CA ILE A 572 -15.36 -9.63 -9.35
C ILE A 572 -15.24 -10.93 -8.57
N GLU A 573 -14.08 -11.21 -7.96
CA GLU A 573 -13.85 -12.40 -7.14
C GLU A 573 -14.90 -12.53 -6.03
N GLY A 574 -15.13 -11.48 -5.25
CA GLY A 574 -16.10 -11.50 -4.15
C GLY A 574 -17.52 -11.80 -4.61
N VAL A 575 -17.93 -11.29 -5.77
CA VAL A 575 -19.24 -11.58 -6.36
C VAL A 575 -19.33 -13.02 -6.88
N GLN A 576 -18.28 -13.54 -7.52
CA GLN A 576 -18.22 -14.93 -7.98
C GLN A 576 -18.27 -15.91 -6.81
N VAL A 577 -17.60 -15.60 -5.69
CA VAL A 577 -17.64 -16.41 -4.46
C VAL A 577 -19.03 -16.37 -3.82
N GLN A 578 -19.62 -15.18 -3.65
CA GLN A 578 -20.90 -15.02 -2.94
C GLN A 578 -22.12 -15.51 -3.73
N GLN A 579 -22.13 -15.33 -5.05
CA GLN A 579 -23.29 -15.64 -5.91
C GLN A 579 -23.09 -16.91 -6.74
N GLY A 580 -21.96 -17.59 -6.56
CA GLY A 580 -21.53 -18.72 -7.37
C GLY A 580 -20.98 -18.28 -8.73
N ALA A 581 -20.14 -19.14 -9.31
CA ALA A 581 -19.53 -18.90 -10.62
C ALA A 581 -20.60 -18.68 -11.70
N HIS A 582 -20.49 -17.59 -12.46
CA HIS A 582 -21.39 -17.28 -13.56
C HIS A 582 -20.69 -16.42 -14.62
N LYS A 583 -21.28 -16.35 -15.82
CA LYS A 583 -20.71 -15.57 -16.90
C LYS A 583 -20.92 -14.06 -16.72
N TRP A 584 -19.92 -13.27 -17.04
CA TRP A 584 -19.95 -11.81 -16.86
C TRP A 584 -19.18 -11.06 -17.95
N VAL A 585 -19.50 -9.77 -18.12
CA VAL A 585 -18.76 -8.84 -18.98
C VAL A 585 -18.39 -7.59 -18.20
N ALA A 586 -17.22 -7.01 -18.46
CA ALA A 586 -16.79 -5.73 -17.89
C ALA A 586 -16.51 -4.71 -19.00
N LEU A 587 -16.91 -3.45 -18.79
CA LEU A 587 -16.50 -2.32 -19.62
C LEU A 587 -15.61 -1.39 -18.80
N VAL A 588 -14.36 -1.24 -19.24
CA VAL A 588 -13.31 -0.47 -18.56
C VAL A 588 -12.48 0.33 -19.57
N GLY A 589 -11.68 1.27 -19.08
CA GLY A 589 -10.63 1.92 -19.85
C GLY A 589 -9.67 0.90 -20.45
N SER A 590 -9.22 1.13 -21.69
CA SER A 590 -8.27 0.24 -22.38
C SER A 590 -6.98 -0.05 -21.57
N GLU A 591 -6.59 0.86 -20.69
CA GLU A 591 -5.45 0.71 -19.76
C GLU A 591 -5.68 -0.29 -18.62
N HIS A 592 -6.94 -0.62 -18.34
CA HIS A 592 -7.32 -1.54 -17.28
C HIS A 592 -7.63 -2.94 -17.82
N ALA A 593 -7.92 -3.05 -19.12
CA ALA A 593 -8.37 -4.29 -19.73
C ALA A 593 -7.31 -5.41 -19.70
N ASN A 594 -6.11 -5.10 -20.17
CA ASN A 594 -5.00 -6.05 -20.29
C ASN A 594 -3.69 -5.50 -19.69
N THR A 595 -2.62 -6.29 -19.81
CA THR A 595 -1.30 -5.93 -19.28
C THR A 595 -0.78 -4.61 -19.86
N VAL A 596 -0.46 -3.67 -18.98
CA VAL A 596 0.18 -2.40 -19.34
C VAL A 596 1.37 -2.20 -18.41
N ARG A 597 2.55 -1.93 -18.99
CA ARG A 597 3.82 -1.72 -18.25
C ARG A 597 4.14 -2.83 -17.24
N ASN A 598 3.96 -4.09 -17.64
CA ASN A 598 4.16 -5.28 -16.81
C ASN A 598 3.21 -5.39 -15.61
N VAL A 599 2.15 -4.58 -15.54
CA VAL A 599 1.08 -4.75 -14.56
C VAL A 599 -0.09 -5.46 -15.25
N PRO A 600 -0.44 -6.70 -14.83
CA PRO A 600 -1.59 -7.44 -15.35
C PRO A 600 -2.87 -6.60 -15.34
N GLY A 601 -3.67 -6.67 -16.40
CA GLY A 601 -5.01 -6.08 -16.44
C GLY A 601 -6.07 -7.07 -15.94
N LEU A 602 -7.34 -6.65 -15.99
CA LEU A 602 -8.44 -7.50 -15.53
C LEU A 602 -8.55 -8.82 -16.32
N ALA A 603 -8.23 -8.81 -17.61
CA ALA A 603 -8.25 -10.03 -18.42
C ALA A 603 -7.21 -11.06 -17.94
N GLU A 604 -6.04 -10.62 -17.50
CA GLU A 604 -5.04 -11.51 -16.91
C GLU A 604 -5.39 -11.92 -15.48
N LEU A 605 -5.87 -10.98 -14.65
CA LEU A 605 -6.23 -11.26 -13.25
C LEU A 605 -7.39 -12.25 -13.12
N GLU A 606 -8.35 -12.20 -14.02
CA GLU A 606 -9.51 -13.09 -14.00
C GLU A 606 -9.34 -14.35 -14.87
N GLY A 607 -8.25 -14.46 -15.63
CA GLY A 607 -8.02 -15.59 -16.52
C GLY A 607 -8.99 -15.63 -17.70
N VAL A 608 -9.34 -14.46 -18.25
CA VAL A 608 -10.37 -14.30 -19.28
C VAL A 608 -9.84 -13.59 -20.54
N ILE A 609 -10.69 -13.44 -21.54
CA ILE A 609 -10.35 -12.77 -22.81
C ILE A 609 -10.63 -11.26 -22.68
N GLY A 610 -9.68 -10.45 -23.14
CA GLY A 610 -9.80 -9.01 -23.31
C GLY A 610 -9.95 -8.62 -24.78
N ILE A 611 -10.89 -7.71 -25.07
CA ILE A 611 -11.10 -7.12 -26.39
C ILE A 611 -10.98 -5.60 -26.26
N ARG A 612 -10.09 -5.01 -27.05
CA ARG A 612 -10.00 -3.55 -27.18
C ARG A 612 -11.01 -3.09 -28.24
N VAL A 613 -11.92 -2.21 -27.88
CA VAL A 613 -12.97 -1.68 -28.76
C VAL A 613 -12.66 -0.26 -29.17
N VAL A 614 -12.83 0.02 -30.46
CA VAL A 614 -12.22 1.17 -31.10
C VAL A 614 -13.14 1.75 -32.18
N ASP A 615 -13.54 3.02 -32.01
CA ASP A 615 -14.56 3.72 -32.81
C ASP A 615 -14.06 4.13 -34.20
N VAL A 616 -14.43 3.38 -35.23
CA VAL A 616 -14.12 3.70 -36.64
C VAL A 616 -15.33 4.33 -37.33
N GLY A 617 -15.11 4.86 -38.53
CA GLY A 617 -16.22 5.31 -39.37
C GLY A 617 -15.91 5.13 -40.85
N GLY A 618 -16.96 5.07 -41.66
CA GLY A 618 -16.87 4.85 -43.11
C GLY A 618 -16.47 3.43 -43.53
N GLN A 619 -16.42 2.47 -42.59
CA GLN A 619 -16.03 1.08 -42.83
C GLN A 619 -16.79 0.14 -41.89
N PRO A 620 -17.11 -1.11 -42.29
CA PRO A 620 -17.86 -2.04 -41.44
C PRO A 620 -17.06 -2.48 -40.21
N ASP A 621 -17.77 -3.03 -39.21
CA ASP A 621 -17.17 -3.62 -38.03
C ASP A 621 -16.13 -4.68 -38.40
N ARG A 622 -15.03 -4.71 -37.65
CA ARG A 622 -13.92 -5.62 -37.95
C ARG A 622 -13.23 -6.13 -36.70
N VAL A 623 -13.04 -7.45 -36.61
CA VAL A 623 -12.28 -8.12 -35.53
C VAL A 623 -10.93 -8.61 -36.04
N MET A 624 -9.88 -8.47 -35.23
CA MET A 624 -8.54 -8.98 -35.55
C MET A 624 -7.70 -9.17 -34.29
N PRO A 625 -6.55 -9.87 -34.34
CA PRO A 625 -5.57 -9.83 -33.26
C PRO A 625 -5.12 -8.39 -32.99
N ASP A 626 -5.02 -8.00 -31.72
CA ASP A 626 -4.68 -6.62 -31.39
C ASP A 626 -3.17 -6.35 -31.58
N ALA A 627 -2.84 -5.39 -32.45
CA ALA A 627 -1.48 -4.90 -32.61
C ALA A 627 -1.05 -3.92 -31.50
N GLY A 628 -2.01 -3.43 -30.72
CA GLY A 628 -1.85 -2.40 -29.70
C GLY A 628 -1.83 -0.97 -30.25
N GLU A 629 -1.97 0.00 -29.36
CA GLU A 629 -2.00 1.43 -29.68
C GLU A 629 -1.44 2.26 -28.53
N ILE A 630 -0.83 3.40 -28.85
CA ILE A 630 -0.47 4.40 -27.84
C ILE A 630 -1.67 5.34 -27.66
N ILE A 631 -2.26 5.30 -26.47
CA ILE A 631 -3.39 6.15 -26.10
C ILE A 631 -2.97 7.24 -25.10
N SER A 632 -3.75 8.31 -25.04
CA SER A 632 -3.62 9.38 -24.05
C SER A 632 -4.85 9.37 -23.14
N ASN A 633 -4.67 9.05 -21.85
CA ASN A 633 -5.79 8.74 -20.95
C ASN A 633 -6.37 9.97 -20.24
N ARG A 634 -6.47 11.10 -20.96
CA ARG A 634 -7.13 12.28 -20.40
C ARG A 634 -8.63 12.24 -20.63
N LEU A 635 -9.40 12.34 -19.54
CA LEU A 635 -10.82 12.68 -19.61
C LEU A 635 -11.01 13.92 -20.50
N PRO A 636 -11.98 13.92 -21.43
CA PRO A 636 -12.18 15.04 -22.36
C PRO A 636 -12.38 16.40 -21.67
N ILE A 637 -13.04 16.42 -20.51
CA ILE A 637 -13.23 17.66 -19.74
C ILE A 637 -11.90 18.30 -19.30
N LEU A 638 -10.83 17.49 -19.15
CA LEU A 638 -9.49 17.96 -18.81
C LEU A 638 -8.66 18.34 -20.03
N GLN A 639 -9.08 17.94 -21.24
CA GLN A 639 -8.44 18.36 -22.48
C GLN A 639 -8.74 19.83 -22.80
N GLN A 640 -9.91 20.34 -22.39
CA GLN A 640 -10.31 21.74 -22.61
C GLN A 640 -9.66 22.72 -21.62
N ALA A 641 -9.20 22.26 -20.46
CA ALA A 641 -8.47 23.05 -19.45
C ALA A 641 -6.98 23.28 -19.81
N ALA A 642 -6.63 23.20 -21.10
CA ALA A 642 -5.28 23.20 -21.67
C ALA A 642 -4.42 24.46 -21.40
N THR A 643 -4.86 25.40 -20.57
CA THR A 643 -4.09 26.60 -20.21
C THR A 643 -3.11 26.40 -19.05
N THR A 644 -3.12 25.24 -18.38
CA THR A 644 -2.10 24.94 -17.36
C THR A 644 -1.13 23.87 -17.85
N HIS A 645 0.09 24.30 -18.19
CA HIS A 645 1.27 23.47 -18.51
C HIS A 645 1.72 22.50 -17.40
N LEU A 646 0.87 22.24 -16.40
CA LEU A 646 1.29 21.74 -15.09
C LEU A 646 1.27 20.21 -14.96
N VAL A 647 0.65 19.51 -15.92
CA VAL A 647 0.73 18.04 -16.01
C VAL A 647 0.86 17.67 -17.49
N PRO A 648 1.85 16.87 -17.93
CA PRO A 648 1.89 16.33 -19.29
C PRO A 648 0.83 15.21 -19.46
N PRO A 649 0.22 15.04 -20.65
CA PRO A 649 -0.61 13.86 -20.93
C PRO A 649 0.20 12.55 -20.74
N SER A 650 -0.31 11.66 -19.89
CA SER A 650 0.27 10.35 -19.62
C SER A 650 -0.14 9.37 -20.72
N HIS A 651 0.73 9.21 -21.70
CA HIS A 651 0.53 8.23 -22.77
C HIS A 651 0.86 6.81 -22.31
N GLN A 652 0.08 5.84 -22.77
CA GLN A 652 0.28 4.43 -22.44
C GLN A 652 0.14 3.58 -23.71
N PHE A 653 0.98 2.57 -23.85
CA PHE A 653 0.77 1.54 -24.86
C PHE A 653 -0.19 0.50 -24.30
N VAL A 654 -1.33 0.33 -24.96
CA VAL A 654 -2.37 -0.63 -24.60
C VAL A 654 -2.50 -1.67 -25.69
N LYS A 655 -2.74 -2.92 -25.29
CA LYS A 655 -2.96 -4.05 -26.18
C LYS A 655 -3.82 -5.07 -25.47
N SER A 656 -4.84 -5.56 -26.15
CA SER A 656 -5.69 -6.67 -25.72
C SER A 656 -5.41 -7.95 -26.52
N ASP A 657 -6.21 -9.01 -26.33
CA ASP A 657 -6.05 -10.22 -27.13
C ASP A 657 -6.60 -10.03 -28.55
N LEU A 658 -7.75 -9.36 -28.64
CA LEU A 658 -8.40 -8.97 -29.89
C LEU A 658 -8.65 -7.45 -29.93
N LEU A 659 -8.66 -6.91 -31.14
CA LEU A 659 -9.13 -5.59 -31.48
C LEU A 659 -10.47 -5.73 -32.21
N LEU A 660 -11.46 -4.96 -31.78
CA LEU A 660 -12.74 -4.81 -32.45
C LEU A 660 -12.96 -3.36 -32.85
N GLU A 661 -12.85 -3.11 -34.15
CA GLU A 661 -13.21 -1.85 -34.77
C GLU A 661 -14.73 -1.79 -34.93
N VAL A 662 -15.37 -0.79 -34.35
CA VAL A 662 -16.83 -0.62 -34.38
C VAL A 662 -17.18 0.63 -35.17
N ASN A 663 -18.03 0.50 -36.17
CA ASN A 663 -18.45 1.59 -37.03
C ASN A 663 -19.50 2.46 -36.33
N VAL A 664 -19.10 3.63 -35.87
CA VAL A 664 -19.97 4.57 -35.16
C VAL A 664 -20.38 5.78 -36.03
N SER A 665 -19.88 5.86 -37.27
CA SER A 665 -20.14 6.99 -38.16
C SER A 665 -20.04 6.59 -39.63
N THR A 666 -20.92 7.13 -40.48
CA THR A 666 -20.82 6.94 -41.93
C THR A 666 -19.57 7.60 -42.54
N GLN A 667 -18.94 8.54 -41.82
CA GLN A 667 -17.72 9.23 -42.25
C GLN A 667 -16.48 8.67 -41.57
N ALA A 668 -15.35 8.68 -42.29
CA ALA A 668 -14.07 8.26 -41.74
C ALA A 668 -13.65 9.13 -40.54
N ILE A 669 -13.38 8.47 -39.41
CA ILE A 669 -12.88 9.13 -38.20
C ILE A 669 -11.36 9.22 -38.29
N GLN A 670 -10.82 10.44 -38.33
CA GLN A 670 -9.37 10.64 -38.25
C GLN A 670 -8.89 10.40 -36.82
N ARG A 671 -7.89 9.53 -36.67
CA ARG A 671 -7.22 9.32 -35.39
C ARG A 671 -5.78 9.81 -35.44
N PRO A 672 -5.36 10.65 -34.49
CA PRO A 672 -3.97 11.08 -34.41
C PRO A 672 -3.08 9.88 -34.06
N ILE A 673 -2.06 9.63 -34.89
CA ILE A 673 -1.07 8.59 -34.63
C ILE A 673 -0.09 9.12 -33.58
N ALA A 674 -0.14 8.56 -32.38
CA ALA A 674 0.81 8.90 -31.32
C ALA A 674 2.20 8.33 -31.63
N SER A 675 3.24 9.13 -31.39
CA SER A 675 4.63 8.71 -31.57
C SER A 675 5.09 7.87 -30.37
N PRO A 676 5.92 6.83 -30.57
CA PRO A 676 6.53 6.08 -29.46
C PRO A 676 7.22 6.96 -28.42
N GLY A 677 7.81 8.08 -28.85
CA GLY A 677 8.42 9.06 -27.94
C GLY A 677 7.47 9.63 -26.87
N ASN A 678 6.15 9.57 -27.08
CA ASN A 678 5.14 10.01 -26.11
C ASN A 678 5.11 9.12 -24.84
N LEU A 679 5.62 7.89 -24.91
CA LEU A 679 5.72 6.97 -23.76
C LEU A 679 6.85 7.36 -22.78
N LEU A 680 7.75 8.26 -23.19
CA LEU A 680 8.81 8.78 -22.34
C LEU A 680 8.25 9.94 -21.53
N HIS A 681 8.13 9.78 -20.21
CA HIS A 681 7.54 10.76 -19.31
C HIS A 681 8.57 11.61 -18.59
N ARG A 682 9.74 11.04 -18.25
CA ARG A 682 10.77 11.72 -17.46
C ARG A 682 12.04 11.95 -18.27
N PRO A 683 12.86 12.96 -17.91
CA PRO A 683 14.21 13.08 -18.42
C PRO A 683 15.01 11.80 -18.19
N LYS A 684 15.95 11.54 -19.10
CA LYS A 684 16.81 10.34 -19.13
C LYS A 684 16.05 9.04 -19.35
N GLU A 685 14.85 9.08 -19.91
CA GLU A 685 14.14 7.88 -20.36
C GLU A 685 14.40 7.62 -21.85
N PHE A 686 14.47 6.34 -22.22
CA PHE A 686 14.59 5.95 -23.62
C PHE A 686 13.79 4.67 -23.92
N LEU A 687 13.48 4.47 -25.20
CA LEU A 687 12.98 3.21 -25.73
C LEU A 687 13.53 3.00 -27.15
N ILE A 688 13.54 1.76 -27.61
CA ILE A 688 13.93 1.42 -28.97
C ILE A 688 12.72 0.79 -29.66
N GLU A 689 12.42 1.24 -30.86
CA GLU A 689 11.37 0.67 -31.72
C GLU A 689 11.96 0.06 -32.97
N ARG A 690 11.32 -1.02 -33.42
CA ARG A 690 11.57 -1.55 -34.76
C ARG A 690 10.86 -0.67 -35.80
N SER A 691 11.57 -0.35 -36.88
CA SER A 691 11.05 0.40 -38.02
C SER A 691 11.38 -0.35 -39.32
N ALA A 692 10.71 -0.02 -40.43
CA ALA A 692 10.90 -0.69 -41.72
C ALA A 692 12.37 -0.68 -42.20
N GLY A 693 13.16 0.29 -41.77
CA GLY A 693 14.60 0.43 -42.11
C GLY A 693 15.59 0.05 -41.00
N GLY A 694 15.16 -0.62 -39.93
CA GLY A 694 16.03 -1.02 -38.81
C GLY A 694 15.45 -0.68 -37.44
N PHE A 695 16.23 -0.01 -36.60
CA PHE A 695 15.81 0.36 -35.24
C PHE A 695 15.88 1.87 -35.04
N VAL A 696 15.04 2.38 -34.15
CA VAL A 696 14.96 3.80 -33.82
C VAL A 696 15.00 3.95 -32.32
N LEU A 697 15.96 4.71 -31.82
CA LEU A 697 16.04 5.14 -30.42
C LEU A 697 15.17 6.38 -30.24
N TYR A 698 14.19 6.29 -29.36
CA TYR A 698 13.51 7.45 -28.80
C TYR A 698 14.13 7.76 -27.44
N VAL A 699 14.50 9.01 -27.18
CA VAL A 699 15.13 9.41 -25.93
C VAL A 699 14.60 10.77 -25.48
N ARG A 700 14.20 10.88 -24.21
CA ARG A 700 13.84 12.14 -23.56
C ARG A 700 15.04 12.59 -22.75
N LEU A 701 15.72 13.64 -23.22
CA LEU A 701 16.84 14.26 -22.51
C LEU A 701 16.29 15.31 -21.52
N ASP A 702 17.08 16.30 -21.13
CA ASP A 702 16.68 17.35 -20.17
C ASP A 702 15.64 18.36 -20.75
N GLY A 703 15.25 18.20 -22.02
CA GLY A 703 14.20 18.98 -22.68
C GLY A 703 12.79 18.36 -22.56
N THR A 704 11.77 19.09 -23.01
CA THR A 704 10.35 18.68 -22.91
C THR A 704 9.94 17.60 -23.92
N GLU A 705 10.59 17.55 -25.09
CA GLU A 705 10.23 16.62 -26.17
C GLU A 705 11.19 15.43 -26.31
N ALA A 706 10.62 14.28 -26.70
CA ALA A 706 11.40 13.09 -27.02
C ALA A 706 12.09 13.25 -28.37
N LYS A 707 13.40 13.00 -28.41
CA LYS A 707 14.19 12.99 -29.65
C LYS A 707 14.13 11.61 -30.29
N ARG A 708 14.01 11.59 -31.61
CA ARG A 708 14.04 10.40 -32.45
C ARG A 708 15.41 10.27 -33.12
N ILE A 709 16.14 9.19 -32.85
CA ILE A 709 17.51 8.96 -33.32
C ILE A 709 17.56 7.60 -34.05
N PRO A 710 17.85 7.54 -35.35
CA PRO A 710 18.02 6.28 -36.06
C PRO A 710 19.20 5.48 -35.48
N VAL A 711 18.99 4.19 -35.24
CA VAL A 711 20.07 3.24 -34.96
C VAL A 711 20.57 2.73 -36.31
N GLN A 712 21.82 3.06 -36.61
CA GLN A 712 22.48 2.69 -37.86
C GLN A 712 23.23 1.38 -37.68
N MET A 713 23.40 0.64 -38.77
CA MET A 713 24.13 -0.61 -38.80
C MET A 713 25.26 -0.51 -39.82
N ASP A 714 26.49 -0.82 -39.41
CA ASP A 714 27.71 -0.81 -40.23
C ASP A 714 28.57 -2.02 -39.83
N ASN A 715 28.95 -2.87 -40.78
CA ASN A 715 29.71 -4.10 -40.57
C ASN A 715 29.17 -4.97 -39.40
N ASP A 716 27.86 -5.26 -39.42
CA ASP A 716 27.14 -6.01 -38.37
C ASP A 716 27.21 -5.39 -36.96
N LYS A 717 27.54 -4.11 -36.85
CA LYS A 717 27.56 -3.36 -35.58
C LYS A 717 26.54 -2.23 -35.59
N PHE A 718 25.86 -2.07 -34.47
CA PHE A 718 24.88 -1.01 -34.21
C PHE A 718 25.59 0.23 -33.67
N PHE A 719 25.22 1.40 -34.14
CA PHE A 719 25.69 2.67 -33.57
C PHE A 719 24.63 3.76 -33.73
N ILE A 720 24.74 4.80 -32.91
CA ILE A 720 23.88 6.00 -33.01
C ILE A 720 24.74 7.24 -33.25
N ARG A 721 24.22 8.18 -34.03
CA ARG A 721 24.81 9.52 -34.17
C ARG A 721 23.96 10.50 -33.39
N ALA A 722 24.36 10.75 -32.15
CA ALA A 722 23.63 11.57 -31.19
C ALA A 722 24.57 12.59 -30.55
N PRO A 723 24.85 13.75 -31.19
CA PRO A 723 25.81 14.74 -30.68
C PRO A 723 25.20 15.54 -29.52
N PHE A 724 24.80 14.84 -28.46
CA PHE A 724 24.24 15.40 -27.24
C PHE A 724 25.16 15.02 -26.08
N SER A 725 25.45 15.96 -25.18
CA SER A 725 26.35 15.75 -24.04
C SER A 725 25.93 14.54 -23.19
N SER A 726 24.62 14.37 -22.93
CA SER A 726 24.09 13.23 -22.17
C SER A 726 24.25 11.87 -22.89
N LEU A 727 24.64 11.85 -24.16
CA LEU A 727 24.84 10.66 -24.99
C LEU A 727 26.28 10.53 -25.52
N GLU A 728 27.23 11.32 -25.01
CA GLU A 728 28.61 11.36 -25.50
C GLU A 728 29.27 9.97 -25.45
N MET A 729 29.04 9.21 -24.36
CA MET A 729 29.61 7.86 -24.17
C MET A 729 29.13 6.81 -25.20
N VAL A 730 28.01 7.07 -25.89
CA VAL A 730 27.43 6.16 -26.89
C VAL A 730 27.45 6.75 -28.30
N HIS A 731 27.87 8.00 -28.44
CA HIS A 731 27.94 8.71 -29.71
C HIS A 731 28.98 8.07 -30.65
N ALA A 732 28.53 7.61 -31.81
CA ALA A 732 29.38 6.98 -32.84
C ALA A 732 30.17 5.75 -32.35
N VAL A 733 29.81 5.20 -31.19
CA VAL A 733 30.37 3.95 -30.66
C VAL A 733 29.68 2.77 -31.35
N ARG A 734 30.49 1.81 -31.82
CA ARG A 734 30.00 0.60 -32.51
C ARG A 734 29.79 -0.54 -31.52
N PHE A 735 28.57 -1.04 -31.44
CA PHE A 735 28.14 -2.11 -30.56
C PHE A 735 27.83 -3.38 -31.36
N ASN A 736 28.27 -4.55 -30.89
CA ASN A 736 28.03 -5.82 -31.58
C ASN A 736 26.57 -6.31 -31.48
N SER A 737 25.74 -5.67 -30.66
CA SER A 737 24.30 -5.98 -30.54
C SER A 737 23.50 -4.78 -30.03
N LEU A 738 22.18 -4.80 -30.19
CA LEU A 738 21.28 -3.82 -29.57
C LEU A 738 21.32 -3.86 -28.05
N ASP A 739 21.44 -5.04 -27.44
CA ASP A 739 21.52 -5.16 -25.97
C ASP A 739 22.74 -4.44 -25.41
N ARG A 740 23.84 -4.40 -26.17
CA ARG A 740 25.04 -3.64 -25.81
C ARG A 740 24.82 -2.13 -25.89
N LEU A 741 24.09 -1.67 -26.90
CA LEU A 741 23.68 -0.26 -27.00
C LEU A 741 22.74 0.11 -25.84
N VAL A 742 21.75 -0.73 -25.54
CA VAL A 742 20.82 -0.55 -24.40
C VAL A 742 21.59 -0.48 -23.08
N TRP A 743 22.51 -1.42 -22.85
CA TRP A 743 23.34 -1.44 -21.65
C TRP A 743 24.22 -0.19 -21.53
N ALA A 744 24.81 0.28 -22.63
CA ALA A 744 25.64 1.47 -22.63
C ALA A 744 24.81 2.73 -22.31
N LEU A 745 23.60 2.84 -22.87
CA LEU A 745 22.64 3.90 -22.52
C LEU A 745 22.28 3.87 -21.03
N GLN A 746 21.98 2.69 -20.48
CA GLN A 746 21.67 2.53 -19.05
C GLN A 746 22.86 2.88 -18.15
N SER A 747 24.07 2.50 -18.57
CA SER A 747 25.32 2.81 -17.86
C SER A 747 25.64 4.31 -17.86
N SER A 748 25.12 5.06 -18.84
CA SER A 748 25.14 6.53 -18.87
C SER A 748 24.04 7.18 -18.01
N GLY A 749 23.33 6.39 -17.19
CA GLY A 749 22.30 6.88 -16.27
C GLY A 749 20.92 7.04 -16.92
N MET A 750 20.66 6.38 -18.05
CA MET A 750 19.35 6.36 -18.68
C MET A 750 18.48 5.19 -18.23
N ARG A 751 17.17 5.39 -18.25
CA ARG A 751 16.17 4.40 -17.88
C ARG A 751 15.40 3.93 -19.10
N GLN A 752 15.43 2.62 -19.37
CA GLN A 752 14.64 2.06 -20.47
C GLN A 752 13.15 2.00 -20.08
N VAL A 753 12.29 2.41 -21.00
CA VAL A 753 10.83 2.25 -20.95
C VAL A 753 10.45 1.17 -21.98
N PRO A 754 9.49 0.27 -21.68
CA PRO A 754 9.00 -0.69 -22.67
C PRO A 754 8.47 0.01 -23.93
N GLY A 755 8.86 -0.47 -25.10
CA GLY A 755 8.36 -0.01 -26.41
C GLY A 755 7.04 -0.66 -26.82
N THR A 756 6.52 -0.29 -27.98
CA THR A 756 5.32 -0.86 -28.62
C THR A 756 5.64 -2.15 -29.37
N THR A 757 6.88 -2.33 -29.81
CA THR A 757 7.35 -3.56 -30.45
C THR A 757 8.24 -4.37 -29.52
N ALA A 758 7.97 -5.68 -29.42
CA ALA A 758 8.88 -6.59 -28.73
C ALA A 758 10.17 -6.71 -29.55
N ILE A 759 11.29 -6.23 -28.99
CA ILE A 759 12.61 -6.50 -29.54
C ILE A 759 12.96 -7.94 -29.10
N PRO A 760 13.18 -8.89 -30.03
CA PRO A 760 13.56 -10.24 -29.64
C PRO A 760 14.83 -10.18 -28.80
N ALA A 761 14.76 -10.73 -27.58
CA ALA A 761 15.91 -10.82 -26.71
C ALA A 761 17.02 -11.57 -27.43
N SER A 762 18.18 -10.95 -27.63
CA SER A 762 19.33 -11.70 -28.15
C SER A 762 19.70 -12.78 -27.12
N PRO A 763 20.25 -13.93 -27.55
CA PRO A 763 20.65 -15.03 -26.66
C PRO A 763 21.69 -14.66 -25.57
N HIS A 764 22.21 -13.43 -25.53
CA HIS A 764 23.13 -12.93 -24.52
C HIS A 764 22.42 -12.37 -23.27
N ARG A 765 21.48 -13.15 -22.72
CA ARG A 765 20.72 -12.86 -21.48
C ARG A 765 21.58 -12.82 -20.20
N LEU A 766 22.89 -13.07 -20.29
CA LEU A 766 23.81 -13.03 -19.15
C LEU A 766 24.06 -11.62 -18.61
N VAL A 767 23.72 -10.56 -19.37
CA VAL A 767 23.86 -9.17 -18.91
C VAL A 767 22.82 -8.85 -17.81
N ASP A 768 21.65 -9.51 -17.82
CA ASP A 768 20.55 -9.29 -16.86
C ASP A 768 20.58 -10.24 -15.65
N GLN A 769 21.25 -11.40 -15.75
CA GLN A 769 21.27 -12.39 -14.65
C GLN A 769 22.15 -11.97 -13.45
N PHE A 770 23.08 -11.02 -13.65
CA PHE A 770 23.98 -10.55 -12.60
C PHE A 770 24.02 -9.01 -12.58
N PRO A 771 22.92 -8.34 -12.17
CA PRO A 771 22.80 -6.88 -12.18
C PRO A 771 23.85 -6.18 -11.29
N LEU A 772 24.45 -6.92 -10.37
CA LEU A 772 25.51 -6.46 -9.47
C LEU A 772 26.87 -6.29 -10.16
N LEU A 773 27.11 -6.97 -11.29
CA LEU A 773 28.32 -6.82 -12.10
C LEU A 773 28.14 -5.62 -13.05
N THR A 774 28.36 -4.42 -12.53
CA THR A 774 28.12 -3.14 -13.23
C THR A 774 29.31 -2.64 -14.04
N ARG A 775 30.55 -3.06 -13.74
CA ARG A 775 31.79 -2.58 -14.40
C ARG A 775 32.78 -3.71 -14.72
N PRO A 776 33.61 -3.60 -15.77
CA PRO A 776 34.68 -4.55 -16.05
C PRO A 776 35.61 -4.74 -14.84
N GLY A 777 36.05 -5.97 -14.60
CA GLY A 777 36.86 -6.34 -13.44
C GLY A 777 36.03 -6.75 -12.21
N GLN A 778 34.72 -6.51 -12.18
CA GLN A 778 33.88 -7.03 -11.11
C GLN A 778 33.60 -8.53 -11.28
N TYR A 779 33.51 -9.25 -10.18
CA TYR A 779 33.11 -10.66 -10.19
C TYR A 779 32.31 -11.07 -8.94
N ILE A 780 31.62 -12.19 -9.08
CA ILE A 780 30.80 -12.85 -8.06
C ILE A 780 31.26 -14.31 -7.95
N VAL A 781 31.25 -14.85 -6.73
CA VAL A 781 31.51 -16.27 -6.48
C VAL A 781 30.18 -17.00 -6.27
N SER A 782 29.99 -18.15 -6.93
CA SER A 782 28.85 -19.03 -6.72
C SER A 782 29.33 -20.40 -6.25
N TYR A 783 28.85 -20.82 -5.08
CA TYR A 783 29.01 -22.17 -4.54
C TYR A 783 27.80 -23.00 -4.97
N ARG A 784 28.05 -24.04 -5.76
CA ARG A 784 27.01 -24.97 -6.24
C ARG A 784 27.38 -26.40 -5.89
N PRO A 785 26.40 -27.33 -5.82
CA PRO A 785 26.68 -28.75 -5.62
C PRO A 785 27.64 -29.35 -6.65
N GLN A 786 27.79 -28.71 -7.81
CA GLN A 786 28.65 -29.13 -8.94
C GLN A 786 30.05 -28.50 -8.90
N GLY A 787 30.35 -27.66 -7.90
CA GLY A 787 31.61 -26.96 -7.72
C GLY A 787 31.48 -25.44 -7.60
N ILE A 788 32.63 -24.76 -7.48
CA ILE A 788 32.73 -23.31 -7.32
C ILE A 788 32.90 -22.65 -8.69
N GLU A 789 32.14 -21.60 -8.97
CA GLU A 789 32.24 -20.83 -10.21
C GLU A 789 32.36 -19.33 -9.94
N LEU A 790 33.14 -18.65 -10.77
CA LEU A 790 33.24 -17.20 -10.83
C LEU A 790 32.45 -16.68 -12.02
N TYR A 791 31.58 -15.71 -11.76
CA TYR A 791 30.94 -14.90 -12.78
C TYR A 791 31.62 -13.55 -12.79
N HIS A 792 32.28 -13.18 -13.88
CA HIS A 792 33.05 -11.94 -13.96
C HIS A 792 32.74 -11.16 -15.21
N ARG A 793 32.83 -9.83 -15.12
CA ARG A 793 32.68 -8.95 -16.27
C ARG A 793 34.04 -8.67 -16.89
N SER A 794 34.27 -9.18 -18.10
CA SER A 794 35.52 -9.00 -18.85
C SER A 794 35.65 -7.59 -19.44
N LYS A 795 36.83 -7.26 -19.99
CA LYS A 795 37.15 -5.94 -20.56
C LYS A 795 36.30 -5.54 -21.77
N ASP A 796 35.81 -6.53 -22.51
CA ASP A 796 34.82 -6.41 -23.60
C ASP A 796 33.38 -6.27 -23.06
N GLY A 797 33.21 -6.23 -21.73
CA GLY A 797 31.95 -6.04 -21.03
C GLY A 797 31.08 -7.28 -20.93
N GLU A 798 31.50 -8.45 -21.43
CA GLU A 798 30.75 -9.71 -21.29
C GLU A 798 30.80 -10.25 -19.87
N VAL A 799 29.70 -10.85 -19.41
CA VAL A 799 29.75 -11.68 -18.20
C VAL A 799 30.22 -13.07 -18.63
N LYS A 800 31.42 -13.44 -18.21
CA LYS A 800 32.02 -14.75 -18.48
C LYS A 800 31.99 -15.59 -17.21
N ARG A 801 31.86 -16.90 -17.42
CA ARG A 801 31.91 -17.90 -16.36
C ARG A 801 33.28 -18.54 -16.34
N THR A 802 33.86 -18.71 -15.16
CA THR A 802 35.16 -19.36 -14.95
C THR A 802 35.07 -20.29 -13.77
N LYS A 803 35.34 -21.58 -14.00
CA LYS A 803 35.28 -22.60 -12.95
C LYS A 803 36.51 -22.52 -12.05
N VAL A 804 36.29 -22.64 -10.74
CA VAL A 804 37.36 -22.87 -9.76
C VAL A 804 37.41 -24.38 -9.51
N ASN A 805 38.57 -24.96 -9.76
CA ASN A 805 38.81 -26.39 -9.60
C ASN A 805 39.61 -26.63 -8.32
N GLU A 806 39.53 -27.85 -7.81
CA GLU A 806 40.22 -28.27 -6.59
C GLU A 806 41.07 -29.50 -6.87
N ILE A 807 42.31 -29.51 -6.36
CA ILE A 807 43.23 -30.65 -6.41
C ILE A 807 44.12 -30.62 -5.17
N GLU A 808 44.23 -31.76 -4.47
CA GLU A 808 45.05 -31.89 -3.24
C GLU A 808 44.74 -30.79 -2.19
N ASP A 809 43.45 -30.56 -1.94
CA ASP A 809 42.93 -29.52 -1.02
C ASP A 809 43.40 -28.08 -1.36
N LYS A 810 43.70 -27.82 -2.63
CA LYS A 810 44.06 -26.49 -3.14
C LYS A 810 43.22 -26.11 -4.35
N LEU A 811 42.85 -24.84 -4.41
CA LEU A 811 42.04 -24.25 -5.47
C LEU A 811 42.92 -23.74 -6.62
N TYR A 812 42.46 -23.87 -7.86
CA TYR A 812 43.09 -23.27 -9.03
C TYR A 812 42.06 -22.91 -10.10
N ILE A 813 42.44 -22.01 -11.01
CA ILE A 813 41.64 -21.61 -12.17
C ILE A 813 42.41 -21.95 -13.43
N ASN A 814 41.76 -22.64 -14.37
CA ASN A 814 42.31 -22.82 -15.71
C ASN A 814 41.69 -21.78 -16.65
N ASN A 815 42.42 -20.69 -16.88
CA ASN A 815 41.99 -19.62 -17.76
C ASN A 815 43.21 -19.04 -18.49
N GLN A 816 43.37 -19.46 -19.75
CA GLN A 816 44.48 -19.03 -20.60
C GLN A 816 44.53 -17.51 -20.78
N SER A 817 43.39 -16.82 -20.84
CA SER A 817 43.34 -15.36 -21.00
C SER A 817 43.85 -14.60 -19.77
N TRP A 818 43.87 -15.25 -18.60
CA TRP A 818 44.43 -14.71 -17.36
C TRP A 818 45.84 -15.22 -17.09
N GLY A 819 46.38 -16.11 -17.94
CA GLY A 819 47.65 -16.78 -17.69
C GLY A 819 47.63 -17.65 -16.41
N MET A 820 46.44 -18.14 -16.02
CA MET A 820 46.28 -19.01 -14.85
C MET A 820 46.10 -20.46 -15.30
N SER A 821 46.83 -21.37 -14.65
CA SER A 821 46.75 -22.81 -14.87
C SER A 821 46.76 -23.57 -13.54
N ILE A 822 46.86 -24.89 -13.61
CA ILE A 822 47.02 -25.77 -12.43
C ILE A 822 48.30 -25.49 -11.62
N GLU A 823 49.26 -24.76 -12.20
CA GLU A 823 50.48 -24.34 -11.51
C GLU A 823 50.23 -23.21 -10.51
N ASN A 824 49.13 -22.47 -10.66
CA ASN A 824 48.72 -21.39 -9.77
C ASN A 824 47.70 -21.89 -8.73
N LYS A 825 48.20 -22.60 -7.71
CA LYS A 825 47.37 -23.17 -6.63
C LYS A 825 47.24 -22.22 -5.43
N PHE A 826 46.05 -22.16 -4.84
CA PHE A 826 45.71 -21.35 -3.67
C PHE A 826 45.16 -22.23 -2.56
N LYS A 827 45.49 -21.95 -1.29
CA LYS A 827 45.05 -22.80 -0.17
C LYS A 827 43.56 -22.69 0.12
N ASN A 828 42.95 -21.56 -0.21
CA ASN A 828 41.54 -21.28 0.03
C ASN A 828 41.04 -20.12 -0.85
N MET A 829 39.73 -19.86 -0.80
CA MET A 829 39.10 -18.79 -1.57
C MET A 829 39.59 -17.40 -1.20
N ALA A 830 40.05 -17.16 0.03
CA ALA A 830 40.59 -15.86 0.44
C ALA A 830 41.93 -15.56 -0.26
N GLU A 831 42.83 -16.55 -0.35
CA GLU A 831 44.09 -16.42 -1.09
C GLU A 831 43.84 -16.21 -2.59
N LEU A 832 42.90 -16.96 -3.18
CA LEU A 832 42.50 -16.78 -4.58
C LEU A 832 41.92 -15.38 -4.83
N THR A 833 41.03 -14.91 -3.95
CA THR A 833 40.39 -13.58 -4.04
C THR A 833 41.43 -12.46 -3.98
N ALA A 834 42.36 -12.53 -3.01
CA ALA A 834 43.45 -11.57 -2.87
C ALA A 834 44.38 -11.56 -4.09
N HIS A 835 44.59 -12.72 -4.73
CA HIS A 835 45.36 -12.80 -5.96
C HIS A 835 44.62 -12.15 -7.14
N LEU A 836 43.32 -12.40 -7.30
CA LEU A 836 42.50 -11.79 -8.35
C LEU A 836 42.47 -10.25 -8.23
N GLU A 837 42.37 -9.74 -7.00
CA GLU A 837 42.41 -8.31 -6.71
C GLU A 837 43.78 -7.71 -7.07
N ARG A 838 44.88 -8.26 -6.53
CA ARG A 838 46.22 -7.69 -6.73
C ARG A 838 46.74 -7.82 -8.15
N ARG A 839 46.49 -8.96 -8.82
CA ARG A 839 47.10 -9.27 -10.13
C ARG A 839 46.28 -8.76 -11.30
N PHE A 840 44.95 -8.78 -11.18
CA PHE A 840 44.02 -8.49 -12.28
C PHE A 840 43.12 -7.28 -12.00
N ASN A 841 43.29 -6.61 -10.85
CA ASN A 841 42.47 -5.49 -10.43
C ASN A 841 40.98 -5.84 -10.41
N MET A 842 40.67 -7.08 -10.01
CA MET A 842 39.31 -7.59 -9.97
C MET A 842 38.68 -7.37 -8.60
N THR A 843 37.42 -6.94 -8.57
CA THR A 843 36.69 -6.64 -7.32
C THR A 843 35.58 -7.64 -7.09
N LEU A 844 35.62 -8.33 -5.95
CA LEU A 844 34.52 -9.20 -5.52
C LEU A 844 33.31 -8.34 -5.13
N VAL A 845 32.17 -8.61 -5.74
CA VAL A 845 30.92 -7.88 -5.47
C VAL A 845 30.03 -8.63 -4.48
N GLN A 846 29.91 -9.96 -4.63
CA GLN A 846 29.10 -10.80 -3.75
C GLN A 846 29.49 -12.29 -3.85
N THR A 847 29.13 -13.08 -2.82
CA THR A 847 29.18 -14.55 -2.82
C THR A 847 27.77 -15.15 -2.68
N PHE A 848 27.46 -16.20 -3.44
CA PHE A 848 26.18 -16.92 -3.40
C PHE A 848 26.39 -18.40 -3.08
N ASP A 849 25.52 -18.98 -2.26
CA ASP A 849 25.49 -20.41 -1.97
C ASP A 849 24.13 -21.00 -2.38
N MET A 850 24.10 -21.79 -3.45
CA MET A 850 22.85 -22.26 -4.10
C MET A 850 22.39 -23.64 -3.58
N GLY A 851 22.73 -23.98 -2.33
CA GLY A 851 22.22 -25.18 -1.64
C GLY A 851 20.75 -25.09 -1.19
N VAL A 852 20.06 -23.97 -1.43
CA VAL A 852 18.63 -23.77 -1.08
C VAL A 852 17.90 -23.24 -2.32
N PRO A 853 16.80 -23.87 -2.76
CA PRO A 853 16.05 -23.40 -3.93
C PRO A 853 15.29 -22.11 -3.57
N GLN A 854 15.60 -21.01 -4.25
CA GLN A 854 14.76 -19.82 -4.28
C GLN A 854 14.29 -19.53 -5.71
N LEU A 855 13.05 -19.02 -5.79
CA LEU A 855 12.26 -18.74 -6.98
C LEU A 855 13.00 -17.86 -8.03
N PRO A 856 12.70 -18.04 -9.33
CA PRO A 856 13.32 -17.27 -10.41
C PRO A 856 12.85 -15.80 -10.37
N LEU A 857 13.81 -14.88 -10.42
CA LEU A 857 13.63 -13.44 -10.59
C LEU A 857 12.98 -13.07 -11.93
#